data_AF-A0A3E0IRX6-F1
#
_entry.id   AF-A0A3E0IRX6-F1
#
_cell.length_a   1.000
_cell.length_b   1.000
_cell.length_c   1.000
_cell.angle_alpha   90.00
_cell.angle_beta   90.00
_cell.angle_gamma   90.00
#
_symmetry.space_group_name_H-M   'P 1'
#
loop_
_entity.id
_entity.type
_entity.pdbx_description
1 polymer ?
#
loop_
_entity_poly.entity_id
_entity_poly.type
_entity_poly.pdbx_seq_one_letter_code
_entity_poly.pdbx_strand_id
1 'polypeptide(L)'
;MIQFRKQNYSIRKYAIGTSSVLLGFTIFLSHASTALADENTTPTAPSNAVSAESSEPQSDTDQEAPEPKNTNLQPELNDTNHAPQGSETREEAHVQDNTSDVQPPSTENQAIEPSSQPANDNELTSPQNPEKTTDATDDQTTNQDETISTTKDTTRSSDTSEINQNTPNTDETIANQSNQNDKPVTNEAIPKTLENQNSTSQPDNSTLNAPELDSNHDRPTEPESTPPANSTNGQFYNATNTRQAQDAPTTERALSDKASTEQAQPTYDTLSSDKMDVTIDKLFPAVKKYTLKNGKTVEGQVVDDRSIILNSVQVTPKVSYQKLNQNTAQYIMDVQDTEHNIDATLTFELSVIDNTIDLKMTDLVNHNTDPNQIIKNFAFTNQSLVSVNSSQKDANLKLTKMSTNTMVSGDSSYDINQDFDANFQDYGMYGFVSNSEFSAGLWSNAQIGLGGNMDFLRVQVATQKVGDKISVGLGSTPWFIQPTPEHESAAKQGLLPHIKIAIAEDENNDGTINWQDGAIRYRDIMNNPYGYEEVPELVGYRIAMNFGSQAQNPFLKTLDGVKKFYLNTDGLGQSILLKGYGSEGHDSGHLDYANIGKRMGGAEDFNALLEKGADYGARFGIHINASETYPESKVFNPDLLLKNEDGSYSYGWNWLDQGFNINADYDLTHGRKERFEALKKIVGDRLDFVYVDVWGNGQSGNNTAWPSHQLAKELNDLGWRVGVEWGHGMEYDSTFQHWAADLTYGGYENKGINSEVARFIRNHQKDSWVGNYPSYSGAADFPLLGGYDMKDFEGWQGRNNYSDYIKNIFETNIPTKFLQHYLVMRIEHGDPVEMTANGKTIQWTPEMFIELQNKSGDTVTVERLSNDYQNDIDNYRSRIIRLNDRVVLNGDNYLIPWNWDADGKPLTGDKEKLYHWNKKGGTTTWTLPDTWKTNQVVLYQLTETGRKLVDKIPVVNGQVTLQNISAETPYVLYQSEQPEQKVSWSEGMHIHDSGFNSQKLDHWNIQGDASKVSIVKSVSSNEMLKFDNVTKDTAVTQQLTNLEPGKTYALYVGIDNRSDAKAHAIVSSNGKILASNQTGQSIAKNYVKADAHNTSRNSETFKNG
;
A
#
# COMPACT_ATOMS: atom_id res chain seq x y z
N MET A 1 -16.65 68.87 -3.40
CA MET A 1 -16.35 69.41 -2.04
C MET A 1 -16.80 68.39 -1.00
N ILE A 2 -16.15 68.38 0.17
CA ILE A 2 -16.62 67.94 1.50
C ILE A 2 -17.89 67.05 1.54
N GLN A 3 -17.73 65.78 1.94
CA GLN A 3 -18.32 65.26 3.19
C GLN A 3 -17.71 63.90 3.57
N PHE A 4 -16.94 63.87 4.67
CA PHE A 4 -16.70 62.62 5.39
C PHE A 4 -18.00 62.16 6.04
N ARG A 5 -18.42 60.91 5.80
CA ARG A 5 -19.34 60.20 6.71
C ARG A 5 -18.58 59.08 7.40
N LYS A 6 -18.72 59.00 8.72
CA LYS A 6 -18.17 57.91 9.52
C LYS A 6 -18.84 56.59 9.10
N GLN A 7 -18.05 55.58 8.77
CA GLN A 7 -18.46 54.21 9.02
C GLN A 7 -18.03 53.85 10.44
N ASN A 8 -18.96 53.33 11.24
CA ASN A 8 -18.65 52.86 12.59
C ASN A 8 -18.13 51.42 12.46
N TYR A 9 -16.84 51.20 12.70
CA TYR A 9 -16.30 49.85 12.83
C TYR A 9 -16.91 49.19 14.07
N SER A 10 -17.83 48.25 13.86
CA SER A 10 -18.19 47.30 14.91
C SER A 10 -16.99 46.36 15.10
N ILE A 11 -16.28 46.50 16.22
CA ILE A 11 -15.28 45.52 16.63
C ILE A 11 -16.02 44.20 16.87
N ARG A 12 -15.95 43.28 15.89
CA ARG A 12 -16.29 41.88 16.12
C ARG A 12 -15.27 41.35 17.14
N LYS A 13 -15.74 40.59 18.12
CA LYS A 13 -14.86 40.01 19.14
C LYS A 13 -13.86 39.09 18.45
N TYR A 14 -12.57 39.37 18.60
CA TYR A 14 -11.54 38.37 18.34
C TYR A 14 -11.78 37.21 19.30
N ALA A 15 -12.08 36.03 18.76
CA ALA A 15 -11.94 34.79 19.50
C ALA A 15 -10.43 34.50 19.56
N ILE A 16 -9.75 35.05 20.57
CA ILE A 16 -8.38 34.63 20.87
C ILE A 16 -8.49 33.17 21.29
N GLY A 17 -7.95 32.26 20.46
CA GLY A 17 -7.79 30.87 20.83
C GLY A 17 -6.87 30.81 22.04
N THR A 18 -7.44 30.55 23.22
CA THR A 18 -6.63 30.37 24.44
C THR A 18 -6.01 28.99 24.41
N SER A 19 -4.85 28.88 23.77
CA SER A 19 -3.92 27.79 24.00
C SER A 19 -3.73 27.66 25.52
N SER A 20 -4.10 26.50 26.07
CA SER A 20 -4.12 26.27 27.51
C SER A 20 -2.71 26.09 28.06
N VAL A 21 -1.94 27.19 28.10
CA VAL A 21 -0.66 27.25 28.79
C VAL A 21 -0.93 26.95 30.27
N LEU A 22 -0.44 25.79 30.71
CA LEU A 22 -0.39 25.43 32.12
C LEU A 22 0.62 26.33 32.84
N LEU A 23 0.18 27.55 33.18
CA LEU A 23 0.87 28.46 34.09
C LEU A 23 0.80 27.90 35.51
N GLY A 24 1.59 26.84 35.73
CA GLY A 24 1.88 26.30 37.06
C GLY A 24 2.60 27.36 37.88
N PHE A 25 1.85 28.10 38.69
CA PHE A 25 2.36 29.14 39.58
C PHE A 25 3.15 28.50 40.73
N THR A 26 4.39 28.09 40.43
CA THR A 26 5.28 27.38 41.35
C THR A 26 5.84 28.34 42.39
N ILE A 27 5.11 28.51 43.49
CA ILE A 27 5.57 29.28 44.65
C ILE A 27 6.70 28.49 45.34
N PHE A 28 7.94 28.91 45.10
CA PHE A 28 9.12 28.41 45.82
C PHE A 28 9.10 28.86 47.29
N LEU A 29 8.42 28.10 48.16
CA LEU A 29 8.54 28.19 49.61
C LEU A 29 9.69 27.28 50.09
N SER A 30 10.92 27.78 49.99
CA SER A 30 12.16 27.10 50.36
C SER A 30 12.31 26.88 51.87
N HIS A 31 11.58 25.91 52.42
CA HIS A 31 11.82 25.39 53.77
C HIS A 31 12.98 24.40 53.76
N ALA A 32 14.19 24.92 53.91
CA ALA A 32 15.37 24.10 54.18
C ALA A 32 15.20 23.36 55.52
N SER A 33 15.24 22.04 55.48
CA SER A 33 15.14 21.16 56.66
C SER A 33 16.16 20.03 56.50
N THR A 34 17.42 20.31 56.86
CA THR A 34 18.48 19.29 56.94
C THR A 34 18.24 18.40 58.16
N ALA A 35 18.21 17.09 57.94
CA ALA A 35 18.21 16.08 59.00
C ALA A 35 19.48 15.23 58.85
N LEU A 36 20.32 15.22 59.88
CA LEU A 36 21.52 14.38 59.97
C LEU A 36 21.17 12.98 60.46
N ALA A 37 22.04 12.02 60.16
CA ALA A 37 22.12 10.73 60.83
C ALA A 37 23.59 10.32 60.99
N ASP A 38 24.00 10.06 62.23
CA ASP A 38 25.28 9.42 62.58
C ASP A 38 25.16 7.88 62.43
N GLU A 39 26.20 7.04 62.47
CA GLU A 39 27.67 7.22 62.55
C GLU A 39 28.33 6.48 61.33
N ASN A 40 29.62 6.15 61.16
CA ASN A 40 30.96 6.38 61.78
C ASN A 40 31.99 6.13 60.62
N THR A 41 33.33 6.19 60.68
CA THR A 41 34.32 6.30 61.77
C THR A 41 35.53 7.13 61.34
N THR A 42 36.48 7.31 62.27
CA THR A 42 37.77 8.03 62.17
C THR A 42 38.97 7.07 61.94
N PRO A 43 40.24 7.55 61.81
CA PRO A 43 40.80 8.89 61.48
C PRO A 43 41.75 8.82 60.23
N THR A 44 42.49 9.85 59.74
CA THR A 44 43.06 11.09 60.32
C THR A 44 43.31 12.17 59.23
N ALA A 45 43.35 13.46 59.61
CA ALA A 45 43.66 14.63 58.76
C ALA A 45 45.20 14.92 58.69
N PRO A 46 45.77 16.06 58.19
CA PRO A 46 45.24 17.44 57.89
C PRO A 46 45.59 17.98 56.46
N SER A 47 45.30 19.20 55.98
CA SER A 47 44.26 20.26 56.19
C SER A 47 44.50 21.45 55.21
N ASN A 48 43.53 22.37 55.04
CA ASN A 48 43.66 23.77 54.52
C ASN A 48 43.93 23.94 52.98
N ALA A 49 43.44 24.98 52.27
CA ALA A 49 42.51 26.07 52.61
C ALA A 49 41.96 26.88 51.38
N VAL A 50 40.69 27.33 51.49
CA VAL A 50 40.16 28.71 51.19
C VAL A 50 39.98 29.26 49.74
N SER A 51 38.70 29.38 49.31
CA SER A 51 38.06 30.43 48.47
C SER A 51 38.50 30.60 46.98
N ALA A 52 37.81 31.33 46.08
CA ALA A 52 36.62 32.22 46.18
C ALA A 52 35.76 32.21 44.88
N GLU A 53 34.75 33.09 44.77
CA GLU A 53 33.74 33.18 43.70
C GLU A 53 34.14 34.04 42.47
N SER A 54 33.58 33.71 41.29
CA SER A 54 33.19 34.66 40.21
C SER A 54 32.24 33.94 39.23
N SER A 55 31.00 34.33 38.95
CA SER A 55 30.43 35.61 38.49
C SER A 55 30.62 35.89 36.98
N GLU A 56 29.56 35.57 36.23
CA GLU A 56 29.12 36.08 34.91
C GLU A 56 28.97 37.62 34.86
N PRO A 57 28.57 38.29 33.73
CA PRO A 57 28.25 37.81 32.36
C PRO A 57 28.78 38.69 31.18
N GLN A 58 28.40 38.34 29.93
CA GLN A 58 28.29 39.19 28.70
C GLN A 58 29.60 39.82 28.12
N SER A 59 29.72 40.18 26.82
CA SER A 59 28.73 40.57 25.79
C SER A 59 29.18 40.33 24.31
N ASP A 60 28.20 40.00 23.45
CA ASP A 60 27.91 40.52 22.09
C ASP A 60 28.95 40.68 20.94
N THR A 61 28.49 40.23 19.75
CA THR A 61 28.72 40.74 18.36
C THR A 61 30.06 40.59 17.62
N ASP A 62 30.03 39.74 16.59
CA ASP A 62 30.28 40.00 15.16
C ASP A 62 31.45 40.91 14.70
N GLN A 63 32.38 40.34 13.89
CA GLN A 63 32.57 40.74 12.47
C GLN A 63 33.46 39.77 11.66
N GLU A 64 33.60 39.99 10.35
CA GLU A 64 33.97 39.01 9.33
C GLU A 64 35.47 38.95 8.93
N ALA A 65 36.02 37.73 8.82
CA ALA A 65 36.99 37.24 7.80
C ALA A 65 38.33 38.03 7.54
N PRO A 66 39.19 37.68 6.54
CA PRO A 66 39.47 36.38 5.87
C PRO A 66 40.99 35.97 5.84
N GLU A 67 41.28 34.66 5.66
CA GLU A 67 42.50 34.09 4.98
C GLU A 67 43.95 34.43 5.51
N PRO A 68 45.07 33.93 4.93
CA PRO A 68 45.41 32.51 4.65
C PRO A 68 46.90 32.07 4.94
N LYS A 69 47.13 30.74 4.93
CA LYS A 69 48.37 29.99 4.51
C LYS A 69 49.68 30.02 5.36
N ASN A 70 50.49 28.97 5.09
CA ASN A 70 51.90 28.68 5.47
C ASN A 70 52.19 28.14 6.89
N THR A 71 53.18 27.26 7.16
CA THR A 71 53.80 26.05 6.52
C THR A 71 55.03 25.64 7.36
N ASN A 72 55.57 24.41 7.19
CA ASN A 72 56.94 23.97 7.56
C ASN A 72 57.28 23.78 9.08
N LEU A 73 58.18 22.89 9.52
CA LEU A 73 59.11 21.95 8.83
C LEU A 73 59.49 20.70 9.69
N GLN A 74 60.03 19.70 8.98
CA GLN A 74 60.74 18.41 9.28
C GLN A 74 61.81 18.39 10.41
N PRO A 75 62.40 17.22 10.85
CA PRO A 75 63.03 16.12 10.06
C PRO A 75 62.46 14.68 10.28
N GLU A 76 62.55 13.68 9.37
CA GLU A 76 63.64 13.12 8.51
C GLU A 76 64.48 12.02 9.26
N LEU A 77 64.96 10.89 8.70
CA LEU A 77 65.03 10.30 7.33
C LEU A 77 64.08 9.07 7.21
N ASN A 78 64.22 7.96 6.42
CA ASN A 78 65.15 7.34 5.45
C ASN A 78 64.35 6.18 4.76
N ASP A 79 64.58 5.59 3.56
CA ASP A 79 65.26 5.87 2.28
C ASP A 79 64.93 4.70 1.28
N THR A 80 65.43 4.77 0.04
CA THR A 80 65.45 3.78 -1.08
C THR A 80 64.26 3.76 -2.07
N ASN A 81 64.60 3.65 -3.36
CA ASN A 81 63.72 3.81 -4.52
C ASN A 81 63.59 2.50 -5.32
N HIS A 82 62.45 2.29 -5.99
CA HIS A 82 62.43 2.01 -7.44
C HIS A 82 61.03 2.12 -8.07
N ALA A 83 61.02 2.53 -9.34
CA ALA A 83 59.91 2.55 -10.30
C ALA A 83 60.54 2.35 -11.72
N PRO A 84 59.80 2.18 -12.84
CA PRO A 84 58.34 2.34 -13.02
C PRO A 84 57.65 1.26 -13.91
N GLN A 85 56.40 1.56 -14.30
CA GLN A 85 55.57 1.00 -15.38
C GLN A 85 54.85 -0.34 -15.15
N GLY A 86 53.60 -0.37 -15.60
CA GLY A 86 52.62 -1.45 -15.48
C GLY A 86 51.20 -0.86 -15.46
N SER A 87 50.57 -0.77 -16.63
CA SER A 87 49.16 -0.40 -16.78
C SER A 87 48.28 -1.64 -16.73
N GLU A 88 47.11 -1.59 -16.09
CA GLU A 88 45.87 -2.12 -16.68
C GLU A 88 44.62 -1.74 -15.87
N THR A 89 43.48 -2.06 -16.48
CA THR A 89 42.10 -1.77 -16.06
C THR A 89 41.73 -2.33 -14.68
N ARG A 90 40.71 -1.72 -14.06
CA ARG A 90 40.00 -2.30 -12.91
C ARG A 90 38.57 -2.59 -13.34
N GLU A 91 38.27 -3.86 -13.56
CA GLU A 91 36.94 -4.36 -13.89
C GLU A 91 35.97 -4.28 -12.70
N GLU A 92 34.70 -4.51 -13.01
CA GLU A 92 33.57 -4.45 -12.09
C GLU A 92 33.62 -5.59 -11.04
N ALA A 93 33.15 -5.30 -9.83
CA ALA A 93 33.08 -6.29 -8.76
C ALA A 93 31.78 -7.09 -8.85
N HIS A 94 31.81 -8.23 -9.54
CA HIS A 94 30.76 -9.24 -9.48
C HIS A 94 30.50 -9.65 -8.02
N VAL A 95 29.27 -9.53 -7.54
CA VAL A 95 28.85 -10.18 -6.30
C VAL A 95 28.77 -11.68 -6.57
N GLN A 96 29.48 -12.48 -5.76
CA GLN A 96 29.61 -13.92 -5.95
C GLN A 96 28.80 -14.66 -4.88
N ASP A 97 28.01 -15.66 -5.29
CA ASP A 97 27.23 -16.49 -4.38
C ASP A 97 28.10 -17.22 -3.35
N ASN A 98 27.67 -17.18 -2.09
CA ASN A 98 28.27 -17.94 -1.00
C ASN A 98 27.47 -19.23 -0.76
N THR A 99 27.48 -20.13 -1.75
CA THR A 99 27.04 -21.52 -1.54
C THR A 99 28.01 -22.21 -0.58
N SER A 100 27.47 -22.92 0.41
CA SER A 100 28.28 -23.70 1.37
C SER A 100 28.22 -25.19 1.02
N ASP A 101 29.38 -25.80 0.78
CA ASP A 101 29.50 -27.20 0.37
C ASP A 101 28.95 -28.19 1.41
N VAL A 102 28.04 -29.06 0.96
CA VAL A 102 27.78 -30.37 1.56
C VAL A 102 28.02 -31.42 0.49
N GLN A 103 29.13 -32.15 0.60
CA GLN A 103 29.53 -33.12 -0.44
C GLN A 103 28.51 -34.26 -0.60
N PRO A 104 28.23 -34.72 -1.84
CA PRO A 104 27.43 -35.91 -2.08
C PRO A 104 28.22 -37.20 -1.76
N PRO A 105 27.55 -38.27 -1.31
CA PRO A 105 28.18 -39.56 -1.13
C PRO A 105 28.49 -40.22 -2.48
N SER A 106 29.77 -40.42 -2.79
CA SER A 106 30.20 -41.17 -3.97
C SER A 106 29.95 -42.68 -3.81
N THR A 107 29.31 -43.28 -4.80
CA THR A 107 29.25 -44.74 -4.99
C THR A 107 30.39 -45.18 -5.90
N GLU A 108 31.15 -46.21 -5.49
CA GLU A 108 32.17 -46.83 -6.34
C GLU A 108 32.02 -48.37 -6.36
N ASN A 109 32.51 -49.00 -7.43
CA ASN A 109 32.04 -50.30 -7.91
C ASN A 109 32.77 -51.54 -7.34
N GLN A 110 32.00 -52.63 -7.19
CA GLN A 110 32.40 -54.03 -7.47
C GLN A 110 31.15 -54.94 -7.40
N ALA A 111 30.89 -55.91 -8.29
CA ALA A 111 31.45 -56.24 -9.62
C ALA A 111 30.57 -57.31 -10.34
N ILE A 112 31.01 -57.76 -11.52
CA ILE A 112 30.64 -59.02 -12.24
C ILE A 112 29.41 -58.98 -13.19
N GLU A 113 29.73 -58.86 -14.49
CA GLU A 113 28.98 -59.35 -15.68
C GLU A 113 29.26 -60.88 -15.90
N PRO A 114 28.67 -61.63 -16.88
CA PRO A 114 27.62 -61.29 -17.87
C PRO A 114 26.52 -62.37 -18.08
N SER A 115 25.56 -62.15 -19.00
CA SER A 115 25.43 -62.97 -20.26
C SER A 115 24.11 -62.82 -21.05
N SER A 116 24.23 -63.00 -22.39
CA SER A 116 23.25 -63.51 -23.37
C SER A 116 21.91 -62.78 -23.65
N GLN A 117 21.90 -62.07 -24.78
CA GLN A 117 20.85 -62.14 -25.82
C GLN A 117 20.73 -63.60 -26.38
N PRO A 118 19.66 -64.05 -27.09
CA PRO A 118 19.21 -63.43 -28.36
C PRO A 118 17.73 -63.56 -28.86
N ALA A 119 17.28 -62.51 -29.57
CA ALA A 119 16.64 -62.49 -30.92
C ALA A 119 15.28 -63.16 -31.29
N ASN A 120 14.70 -62.60 -32.38
CA ASN A 120 13.72 -63.09 -33.38
C ASN A 120 12.19 -63.00 -33.16
N ASP A 121 11.61 -61.95 -33.78
CA ASP A 121 10.75 -61.96 -34.99
C ASP A 121 9.34 -62.61 -35.09
N ASN A 122 8.50 -61.91 -35.87
CA ASN A 122 7.37 -62.32 -36.73
C ASN A 122 5.92 -62.49 -36.21
N GLU A 123 5.13 -61.44 -36.47
CA GLU A 123 3.93 -61.40 -37.34
C GLU A 123 2.75 -62.41 -37.24
N LEU A 124 1.57 -61.80 -37.02
CA LEU A 124 0.27 -61.99 -37.71
C LEU A 124 -0.51 -63.35 -37.72
N THR A 125 -1.63 -63.31 -36.99
CA THR A 125 -3.03 -63.62 -37.42
C THR A 125 -3.61 -65.06 -37.48
N SER A 126 -4.72 -65.21 -36.74
CA SER A 126 -6.01 -65.84 -37.17
C SER A 126 -6.13 -67.37 -37.30
N PRO A 127 -7.36 -67.96 -37.42
CA PRO A 127 -8.72 -67.37 -37.29
C PRO A 127 -9.73 -68.10 -36.34
N GLN A 128 -10.77 -67.35 -35.94
CA GLN A 128 -12.22 -67.71 -35.77
C GLN A 128 -12.70 -69.14 -35.41
N ASN A 129 -13.67 -69.26 -34.47
CA ASN A 129 -15.10 -69.59 -34.75
C ASN A 129 -16.03 -69.39 -33.49
N PRO A 130 -17.39 -69.52 -33.51
CA PRO A 130 -18.27 -68.34 -33.53
C PRO A 130 -19.49 -68.36 -32.54
N GLU A 131 -20.55 -67.60 -32.88
CA GLU A 131 -21.83 -67.30 -32.17
C GLU A 131 -21.78 -66.09 -31.21
N LYS A 132 -22.67 -65.08 -31.25
CA LYS A 132 -23.83 -64.73 -32.11
C LYS A 132 -23.91 -63.18 -32.19
N THR A 133 -23.81 -62.52 -33.36
CA THR A 133 -24.91 -62.03 -34.25
C THR A 133 -25.96 -61.14 -33.57
N THR A 134 -26.36 -59.94 -34.06
CA THR A 134 -26.03 -59.08 -35.24
C THR A 134 -26.75 -57.70 -35.02
N ASP A 135 -26.59 -56.58 -35.75
CA ASP A 135 -25.86 -56.20 -37.00
C ASP A 135 -25.69 -54.65 -37.10
N ALA A 136 -24.83 -54.19 -38.03
CA ALA A 136 -24.90 -53.00 -38.93
C ALA A 136 -25.33 -51.56 -38.44
N THR A 137 -24.79 -50.43 -38.94
CA THR A 137 -23.62 -50.10 -39.82
C THR A 137 -23.29 -48.59 -39.78
N ASP A 138 -22.02 -48.25 -40.01
CA ASP A 138 -21.40 -47.09 -40.73
C ASP A 138 -21.98 -45.65 -40.67
N ASP A 139 -21.15 -44.75 -40.12
CA ASP A 139 -20.46 -43.59 -40.76
C ASP A 139 -21.22 -42.36 -41.38
N GLN A 140 -20.49 -41.23 -41.40
CA GLN A 140 -20.61 -39.98 -42.20
C GLN A 140 -21.63 -38.86 -41.86
N THR A 141 -21.04 -37.75 -41.36
CA THR A 141 -21.15 -36.34 -41.81
C THR A 141 -22.47 -35.54 -41.85
N THR A 142 -22.40 -34.38 -41.18
CA THR A 142 -22.90 -33.04 -41.59
C THR A 142 -24.40 -32.67 -41.65
N ASN A 143 -24.67 -31.54 -40.98
CA ASN A 143 -25.53 -30.40 -41.37
C ASN A 143 -27.06 -30.37 -41.13
N GLN A 144 -27.42 -29.32 -40.38
CA GLN A 144 -28.48 -28.32 -40.63
C GLN A 144 -29.93 -28.52 -40.14
N ASP A 145 -30.26 -27.67 -39.16
CA ASP A 145 -31.28 -26.60 -39.22
C ASP A 145 -32.68 -26.77 -38.58
N GLU A 146 -33.05 -25.69 -37.84
CA GLU A 146 -34.40 -25.16 -37.57
C GLU A 146 -35.39 -26.00 -36.68
N THR A 147 -36.36 -25.44 -35.91
CA THR A 147 -36.74 -24.04 -35.58
C THR A 147 -37.56 -23.90 -34.26
N ILE A 148 -37.32 -22.80 -33.50
CA ILE A 148 -38.32 -21.85 -32.90
C ILE A 148 -39.51 -22.33 -31.99
N SER A 149 -39.39 -22.04 -30.66
CA SER A 149 -40.23 -21.08 -29.87
C SER A 149 -41.47 -21.47 -29.00
N THR A 150 -41.42 -21.00 -27.72
CA THR A 150 -42.52 -20.47 -26.82
C THR A 150 -43.67 -21.40 -26.34
N THR A 151 -44.40 -21.16 -25.21
CA THR A 151 -44.89 -19.89 -24.60
C THR A 151 -45.29 -19.98 -23.09
N LYS A 152 -44.95 -18.93 -22.32
CA LYS A 152 -45.73 -18.13 -21.31
C LYS A 152 -46.62 -18.68 -20.16
N ASP A 153 -46.46 -18.00 -19.01
CA ASP A 153 -47.42 -17.48 -17.99
C ASP A 153 -48.55 -18.37 -17.36
N THR A 154 -48.60 -18.49 -16.02
CA THR A 154 -49.46 -17.62 -15.15
C THR A 154 -49.42 -17.90 -13.62
N THR A 155 -49.62 -16.81 -12.86
CA THR A 155 -49.89 -16.59 -11.41
C THR A 155 -50.59 -17.67 -10.52
N ARG A 156 -50.37 -17.64 -9.17
CA ARG A 156 -51.31 -17.07 -8.14
C ARG A 156 -51.31 -17.71 -6.70
N SER A 157 -50.96 -16.90 -5.68
CA SER A 157 -51.56 -16.70 -4.32
C SER A 157 -52.12 -17.85 -3.42
N SER A 158 -51.70 -17.85 -2.13
CA SER A 158 -52.48 -18.08 -0.85
C SER A 158 -53.30 -19.40 -0.66
N ASP A 159 -53.60 -19.94 0.54
CA ASP A 159 -53.76 -19.39 1.91
C ASP A 159 -53.93 -20.53 2.97
N THR A 160 -54.04 -20.22 4.28
CA THR A 160 -54.67 -21.04 5.39
C THR A 160 -54.10 -22.44 5.79
N SER A 161 -54.31 -23.00 7.01
CA SER A 161 -54.64 -22.49 8.37
C SER A 161 -54.58 -23.60 9.46
N GLU A 162 -54.76 -23.20 10.73
CA GLU A 162 -55.24 -24.00 11.90
C GLU A 162 -54.28 -24.93 12.69
N ILE A 163 -54.78 -25.38 13.86
CA ILE A 163 -54.07 -25.66 15.12
C ILE A 163 -54.70 -26.88 15.82
N ASN A 164 -53.92 -27.64 16.63
CA ASN A 164 -54.50 -28.27 17.82
C ASN A 164 -53.52 -28.43 19.00
N GLN A 165 -54.07 -28.66 20.20
CA GLN A 165 -53.41 -28.44 21.50
C GLN A 165 -52.98 -29.72 22.24
N ASN A 166 -52.05 -29.58 23.20
CA ASN A 166 -52.33 -29.97 24.60
C ASN A 166 -51.28 -29.46 25.61
N THR A 167 -51.75 -29.16 26.82
CA THR A 167 -50.98 -28.69 28.00
C THR A 167 -51.33 -29.59 29.22
N PRO A 168 -50.69 -29.48 30.40
CA PRO A 168 -51.28 -28.61 31.45
C PRO A 168 -50.33 -28.02 32.54
N ASN A 169 -50.62 -26.76 32.94
CA ASN A 169 -50.53 -26.12 34.27
C ASN A 169 -49.19 -26.14 35.06
N THR A 170 -48.89 -25.29 36.05
CA THR A 170 -49.68 -24.35 36.91
C THR A 170 -48.91 -23.02 37.13
N ASP A 171 -49.29 -22.01 37.94
CA ASP A 171 -50.47 -21.15 38.24
C ASP A 171 -49.95 -20.13 39.34
N GLU A 172 -50.49 -18.98 39.77
CA GLU A 172 -51.77 -18.24 39.59
C GLU A 172 -51.54 -16.73 40.01
N THR A 173 -52.58 -15.86 39.94
CA THR A 173 -52.71 -14.47 40.47
C THR A 173 -51.88 -13.32 39.85
N ILE A 174 -52.33 -12.09 39.48
CA ILE A 174 -53.59 -11.27 39.49
C ILE A 174 -53.60 -10.01 40.41
N ALA A 175 -53.60 -8.81 39.78
CA ALA A 175 -54.43 -7.61 40.06
C ALA A 175 -54.14 -6.51 38.97
N ASN A 176 -55.07 -6.04 38.12
CA ASN A 176 -56.23 -5.12 38.31
C ASN A 176 -55.85 -3.70 38.80
N GLN A 177 -56.35 -2.58 38.25
CA GLN A 177 -57.38 -2.29 37.21
C GLN A 177 -57.18 -0.81 36.69
N SER A 178 -57.91 -0.16 35.75
CA SER A 178 -59.16 -0.42 35.00
C SER A 178 -59.31 0.43 33.70
N ASN A 179 -60.26 0.00 32.83
CA ASN A 179 -61.24 0.71 31.97
C ASN A 179 -61.35 2.27 32.01
N GLN A 180 -61.91 3.00 31.02
CA GLN A 180 -62.96 2.65 30.02
C GLN A 180 -63.10 3.64 28.84
N ASN A 181 -63.49 3.16 27.63
CA ASN A 181 -64.34 3.75 26.53
C ASN A 181 -64.19 5.24 26.05
N ASP A 182 -64.64 5.68 24.85
CA ASP A 182 -65.35 5.04 23.70
C ASP A 182 -65.05 5.70 22.30
N LYS A 183 -65.66 5.17 21.22
CA LYS A 183 -65.52 5.54 19.78
C LYS A 183 -66.55 6.61 19.27
N PRO A 184 -66.73 6.88 17.94
CA PRO A 184 -65.84 7.43 16.86
C PRO A 184 -66.52 8.59 16.06
N VAL A 185 -66.07 8.94 14.81
CA VAL A 185 -66.87 9.20 13.55
C VAL A 185 -66.24 10.21 12.52
N THR A 186 -65.86 9.69 11.34
CA THR A 186 -65.84 10.20 9.91
C THR A 186 -65.34 11.58 9.41
N ASN A 187 -64.56 11.49 8.30
CA ASN A 187 -64.67 12.16 6.97
C ASN A 187 -64.10 13.56 6.58
N GLU A 188 -63.35 13.52 5.46
CA GLU A 188 -63.37 14.37 4.24
C GLU A 188 -62.76 15.81 4.14
N ALA A 189 -61.69 15.88 3.34
CA ALA A 189 -61.52 16.72 2.12
C ALA A 189 -61.22 18.26 2.19
N ILE A 190 -59.99 18.63 1.76
CA ILE A 190 -59.66 19.43 0.53
C ILE A 190 -60.37 20.81 0.32
N PRO A 191 -59.67 21.92 -0.05
CA PRO A 191 -58.25 22.32 0.12
C PRO A 191 -58.05 23.87 0.33
N LYS A 192 -56.82 24.39 0.15
CA LYS A 192 -56.47 25.81 -0.18
C LYS A 192 -56.75 26.87 0.95
N THR A 193 -56.13 28.06 1.00
CA THR A 193 -55.08 28.72 0.17
C THR A 193 -54.21 29.67 1.00
N LEU A 194 -53.02 29.97 0.46
CA LEU A 194 -52.23 31.22 0.59
C LEU A 194 -52.85 32.40 1.35
N GLU A 195 -52.17 32.86 2.42
CA GLU A 195 -51.45 34.15 2.55
C GLU A 195 -51.24 34.47 4.06
N ASN A 196 -50.31 35.29 4.56
CA ASN A 196 -48.95 35.77 4.23
C ASN A 196 -48.68 36.91 5.26
N GLN A 197 -47.42 37.18 5.63
CA GLN A 197 -46.93 38.33 6.41
C GLN A 197 -47.21 38.43 7.94
N ASN A 198 -46.12 38.29 8.71
CA ASN A 198 -45.52 39.29 9.63
C ASN A 198 -46.44 40.04 10.63
N SER A 199 -46.12 40.18 11.92
CA SER A 199 -44.80 40.45 12.52
C SER A 199 -44.77 40.40 14.07
N THR A 200 -43.58 40.14 14.67
CA THR A 200 -43.11 40.55 16.01
C THR A 200 -44.02 40.30 17.25
N SER A 201 -43.61 39.56 18.28
CA SER A 201 -42.44 39.84 19.13
C SER A 201 -42.14 38.72 20.17
N GLN A 202 -41.04 38.85 20.93
CA GLN A 202 -40.49 37.95 21.97
C GLN A 202 -41.39 37.79 23.25
N PRO A 203 -41.11 36.88 24.25
CA PRO A 203 -39.84 36.18 24.54
C PRO A 203 -39.88 34.69 25.04
N ASP A 204 -38.67 34.12 25.15
CA ASP A 204 -38.12 33.14 26.12
C ASP A 204 -38.68 31.71 26.36
N ASN A 205 -37.72 30.85 26.72
CA ASN A 205 -37.75 29.46 27.23
C ASN A 205 -38.46 28.39 26.37
N SER A 206 -37.76 27.45 25.70
CA SER A 206 -36.72 26.48 26.12
C SER A 206 -37.25 25.16 26.69
N THR A 207 -37.60 24.22 25.80
CA THR A 207 -37.35 22.77 25.90
C THR A 207 -37.82 22.13 24.60
N LEU A 208 -36.90 21.61 23.78
CA LEU A 208 -37.25 20.78 22.62
C LEU A 208 -36.22 19.68 22.42
N ASN A 209 -36.70 18.53 21.93
CA ASN A 209 -35.89 17.35 21.67
C ASN A 209 -34.97 17.57 20.47
N ALA A 210 -33.86 16.85 20.42
CA ALA A 210 -33.00 16.82 19.24
C ALA A 210 -33.66 15.98 18.12
N PRO A 211 -33.83 16.54 16.90
CA PRO A 211 -34.05 15.77 15.69
C PRO A 211 -32.71 15.42 15.01
N GLU A 212 -32.78 14.56 14.00
CA GLU A 212 -31.70 14.33 13.05
C GLU A 212 -31.44 15.59 12.20
N LEU A 213 -30.22 15.74 11.67
CA LEU A 213 -29.86 16.80 10.73
C LEU A 213 -29.36 16.19 9.42
N ASP A 214 -30.25 16.19 8.43
CA ASP A 214 -29.90 16.22 7.01
C ASP A 214 -28.98 17.42 6.73
N SER A 215 -27.92 17.20 5.95
CA SER A 215 -26.89 18.21 5.65
C SER A 215 -26.90 18.56 4.16
N ASN A 216 -27.93 19.30 3.75
CA ASN A 216 -28.01 19.94 2.44
C ASN A 216 -28.17 21.47 2.57
N HIS A 217 -27.52 22.18 1.64
CA HIS A 217 -27.27 23.63 1.64
C HIS A 217 -26.22 24.10 2.69
N ASP A 218 -25.31 25.03 2.39
CA ASP A 218 -25.06 25.73 1.11
C ASP A 218 -23.75 25.28 0.46
N ARG A 219 -23.76 25.12 -0.87
CA ARG A 219 -22.53 24.93 -1.66
C ARG A 219 -21.80 26.28 -1.81
N PRO A 220 -20.51 26.38 -1.48
CA PRO A 220 -19.59 27.12 -2.34
C PRO A 220 -19.59 26.43 -3.71
N THR A 221 -19.80 27.16 -4.79
CA THR A 221 -19.36 26.70 -6.10
C THR A 221 -17.85 26.84 -6.14
N GLU A 222 -17.12 25.73 -6.01
CA GLU A 222 -15.71 25.71 -6.37
C GLU A 222 -15.56 26.09 -7.85
N PRO A 223 -14.50 26.81 -8.23
CA PRO A 223 -14.22 27.09 -9.63
C PRO A 223 -13.92 25.78 -10.37
N GLU A 224 -14.21 25.75 -11.67
CA GLU A 224 -13.65 24.71 -12.55
C GLU A 224 -12.12 24.71 -12.42
N SER A 225 -11.51 23.53 -12.33
CA SER A 225 -10.06 23.35 -12.19
C SER A 225 -9.33 23.65 -13.50
N THR A 226 -9.37 24.90 -13.95
CA THR A 226 -8.44 25.41 -14.96
C THR A 226 -7.02 25.22 -14.46
N PRO A 227 -6.14 24.51 -15.19
CA PRO A 227 -4.74 24.36 -14.78
C PRO A 227 -4.06 25.72 -14.56
N PRO A 228 -3.14 25.85 -13.58
CA PRO A 228 -2.44 27.10 -13.33
C PRO A 228 -1.68 27.55 -14.59
N ALA A 229 -1.97 28.78 -15.03
CA ALA A 229 -1.62 29.27 -16.37
C ALA A 229 -0.17 29.76 -16.52
N ASN A 230 0.77 29.14 -15.80
CA ASN A 230 2.21 29.27 -16.03
C ASN A 230 2.94 27.95 -15.73
N SER A 231 2.80 27.00 -16.65
CA SER A 231 3.93 26.12 -16.98
C SER A 231 4.64 26.68 -18.22
N THR A 232 5.96 26.79 -18.18
CA THR A 232 6.78 27.30 -19.30
C THR A 232 6.85 26.26 -20.42
N ASN A 233 5.81 26.23 -21.26
CA ASN A 233 5.72 25.48 -22.51
C ASN A 233 6.10 23.99 -22.40
N GLY A 234 5.25 23.20 -21.73
CA GLY A 234 5.23 21.75 -21.90
C GLY A 234 4.76 21.34 -23.30
N GLN A 235 5.58 21.55 -24.33
CA GLN A 235 5.38 20.95 -25.65
C GLN A 235 5.66 19.45 -25.61
N PHE A 236 4.66 18.68 -25.18
CA PHE A 236 4.62 17.24 -25.48
C PHE A 236 4.40 17.04 -26.98
N TYR A 237 5.00 15.99 -27.52
CA TYR A 237 5.32 15.84 -28.95
C TYR A 237 4.11 15.69 -29.88
N ASN A 238 3.45 16.79 -30.21
CA ASN A 238 2.65 16.91 -31.42
C ASN A 238 3.54 17.01 -32.67
N ALA A 239 4.33 15.96 -32.93
CA ALA A 239 5.01 15.71 -34.20
C ALA A 239 3.99 15.30 -35.28
N THR A 240 2.99 16.17 -35.49
CA THR A 240 1.89 15.93 -36.43
C THR A 240 2.43 15.85 -37.86
N ASN A 241 2.15 14.73 -38.52
CA ASN A 241 2.60 14.40 -39.88
C ASN A 241 1.97 15.35 -40.92
N THR A 242 2.47 16.58 -41.00
CA THR A 242 2.06 17.59 -42.00
C THR A 242 2.72 17.30 -43.35
N ARG A 243 2.31 16.18 -43.97
CA ARG A 243 2.61 15.87 -45.38
C ARG A 243 1.97 16.92 -46.30
N GLN A 244 2.67 18.04 -46.53
CA GLN A 244 2.36 18.92 -47.65
C GLN A 244 2.68 18.18 -48.95
N ALA A 245 1.63 17.71 -49.63
CA ALA A 245 1.75 17.22 -50.99
C ALA A 245 2.07 18.41 -51.92
N GLN A 246 3.33 18.52 -52.34
CA GLN A 246 3.73 19.35 -53.47
C GLN A 246 3.89 18.48 -54.71
N ASP A 247 2.94 18.59 -55.64
CA ASP A 247 3.08 18.03 -56.98
C ASP A 247 4.26 18.69 -57.72
N ALA A 248 5.25 17.88 -58.09
CA ALA A 248 6.34 18.27 -58.98
C ALA A 248 6.37 17.30 -60.17
N PRO A 249 6.55 17.78 -61.42
CA PRO A 249 6.15 17.02 -62.60
C PRO A 249 7.09 15.87 -62.95
N THR A 250 6.49 14.74 -63.32
CA THR A 250 7.16 13.59 -63.94
C THR A 250 8.02 14.00 -65.13
N THR A 251 9.31 13.70 -65.08
CA THR A 251 10.23 13.84 -66.23
C THR A 251 10.92 12.50 -66.46
N GLU A 252 10.47 11.73 -67.45
CA GLU A 252 11.13 10.47 -67.82
C GLU A 252 12.55 10.72 -68.33
N ARG A 253 13.53 9.98 -67.80
CA ARG A 253 14.85 9.85 -68.43
C ARG A 253 15.52 8.53 -68.05
N ALA A 254 15.25 7.49 -68.83
CA ALA A 254 15.99 6.23 -68.75
C ALA A 254 17.44 6.42 -69.21
N LEU A 255 18.40 5.74 -68.55
CA LEU A 255 19.65 5.29 -69.20
C LEU A 255 20.42 4.24 -68.38
N SER A 256 20.56 3.05 -68.99
CA SER A 256 21.68 2.08 -68.91
C SER A 256 22.16 1.53 -67.55
N ASP A 257 22.16 0.20 -67.46
CA ASP A 257 22.89 -0.59 -66.46
C ASP A 257 24.41 -0.38 -66.49
N LYS A 258 25.02 -0.44 -65.30
CA LYS A 258 26.17 -1.32 -65.03
C LYS A 258 26.45 -1.41 -63.52
N ALA A 259 25.94 -2.48 -62.90
CA ALA A 259 26.24 -2.78 -61.51
C ALA A 259 27.68 -3.28 -61.34
N SER A 260 28.40 -2.74 -60.35
CA SER A 260 29.51 -3.42 -59.70
C SER A 260 28.96 -4.22 -58.52
N THR A 261 29.03 -5.55 -58.59
CA THR A 261 28.50 -6.44 -57.55
C THR A 261 29.47 -6.55 -56.37
N GLU A 262 29.50 -5.54 -55.51
CA GLU A 262 29.78 -5.79 -54.10
C GLU A 262 28.56 -6.53 -53.51
N GLN A 263 28.80 -7.61 -52.78
CA GLN A 263 27.72 -8.26 -52.03
C GLN A 263 27.35 -7.36 -50.87
N ALA A 264 26.15 -6.77 -50.91
CA ALA A 264 25.63 -5.99 -49.80
C ALA A 264 25.66 -6.84 -48.52
N GLN A 265 26.33 -6.34 -47.48
CA GLN A 265 26.42 -7.04 -46.20
C GLN A 265 25.00 -7.22 -45.63
N PRO A 266 24.68 -8.38 -45.03
CA PRO A 266 23.35 -8.60 -44.46
C PRO A 266 23.12 -7.61 -43.33
N THR A 267 22.12 -6.73 -43.50
CA THR A 267 21.74 -5.68 -42.54
C THR A 267 21.13 -6.21 -41.25
N TYR A 268 20.84 -7.52 -41.20
CA TYR A 268 20.27 -8.20 -40.04
C TYR A 268 21.28 -9.15 -39.39
N ASP A 269 21.08 -9.41 -38.10
CA ASP A 269 21.65 -10.56 -37.37
C ASP A 269 20.55 -11.37 -36.69
N THR A 270 20.94 -12.47 -36.03
CA THR A 270 20.03 -13.28 -35.19
C THR A 270 20.65 -13.50 -33.82
N LEU A 271 19.94 -13.11 -32.76
CA LEU A 271 20.25 -13.50 -31.39
C LEU A 271 19.39 -14.70 -30.99
N SER A 272 19.91 -15.60 -30.15
CA SER A 272 19.27 -16.89 -29.85
C SER A 272 19.23 -17.19 -28.36
N SER A 273 18.11 -17.72 -27.89
CA SER A 273 17.96 -18.41 -26.61
C SER A 273 17.48 -19.85 -26.84
N ASP A 274 17.30 -20.61 -25.76
CA ASP A 274 16.66 -21.93 -25.79
C ASP A 274 15.15 -21.87 -26.12
N LYS A 275 14.52 -20.68 -26.08
CA LYS A 275 13.08 -20.48 -26.36
C LYS A 275 12.80 -19.84 -27.72
N MET A 276 13.69 -18.98 -28.23
CA MET A 276 13.46 -18.26 -29.49
C MET A 276 14.73 -17.84 -30.23
N ASP A 277 14.58 -17.58 -31.52
CA ASP A 277 15.55 -16.89 -32.37
C ASP A 277 14.97 -15.53 -32.79
N VAL A 278 15.76 -14.48 -32.63
CA VAL A 278 15.33 -13.08 -32.71
C VAL A 278 16.13 -12.37 -33.80
N THR A 279 15.46 -12.03 -34.90
CA THR A 279 16.04 -11.27 -36.00
C THR A 279 16.11 -9.80 -35.64
N ILE A 280 17.32 -9.24 -35.60
CA ILE A 280 17.62 -7.85 -35.23
C ILE A 280 18.24 -7.08 -36.39
N ASP A 281 18.01 -5.78 -36.46
CA ASP A 281 18.73 -4.87 -37.36
C ASP A 281 20.14 -4.57 -36.82
N LYS A 282 21.12 -4.34 -37.71
CA LYS A 282 22.49 -3.91 -37.37
C LYS A 282 22.65 -2.39 -37.44
N LEU A 283 21.73 -1.71 -38.11
CA LEU A 283 21.80 -0.27 -38.37
C LEU A 283 20.99 0.53 -37.34
N PHE A 284 20.30 -0.16 -36.42
CA PHE A 284 19.57 0.42 -35.29
C PHE A 284 19.21 -0.69 -34.26
N PRO A 285 19.05 -0.40 -32.94
CA PRO A 285 18.54 -1.37 -31.96
C PRO A 285 17.04 -1.67 -32.15
N ALA A 286 16.71 -2.40 -33.20
CA ALA A 286 15.35 -2.81 -33.55
C ALA A 286 15.25 -4.33 -33.76
N VAL A 287 14.35 -4.98 -33.02
CA VAL A 287 13.90 -6.34 -33.35
C VAL A 287 12.97 -6.26 -34.56
N LYS A 288 13.18 -7.10 -35.57
CA LYS A 288 12.30 -7.22 -36.75
C LYS A 288 11.27 -8.34 -36.59
N LYS A 289 11.71 -9.49 -36.03
CA LYS A 289 10.89 -10.70 -35.92
C LYS A 289 11.44 -11.63 -34.82
N TYR A 290 10.54 -12.31 -34.11
CA TYR A 290 10.85 -13.46 -33.27
C TYR A 290 10.37 -14.75 -33.94
N THR A 291 11.11 -15.83 -33.77
CA THR A 291 10.69 -17.19 -34.14
C THR A 291 10.88 -18.08 -32.92
N LEU A 292 9.77 -18.52 -32.31
CA LEU A 292 9.80 -19.41 -31.15
C LEU A 292 10.27 -20.81 -31.60
N LYS A 293 10.88 -21.63 -30.72
CA LYS A 293 11.39 -22.96 -31.12
C LYS A 293 10.29 -23.95 -31.59
N ASN A 294 9.02 -23.67 -31.30
CA ASN A 294 7.87 -24.41 -31.83
C ASN A 294 7.50 -24.04 -33.29
N GLY A 295 8.11 -22.99 -33.86
CA GLY A 295 7.86 -22.50 -35.22
C GLY A 295 6.91 -21.30 -35.34
N LYS A 296 6.18 -20.93 -34.28
CA LYS A 296 5.34 -19.71 -34.21
C LYS A 296 6.20 -18.44 -34.38
N THR A 297 5.57 -17.35 -34.82
CA THR A 297 6.29 -16.11 -35.15
C THR A 297 5.62 -14.86 -34.62
N VAL A 298 6.40 -14.02 -33.95
CA VAL A 298 5.99 -12.71 -33.44
C VAL A 298 6.63 -11.61 -34.28
N GLU A 299 5.88 -10.54 -34.58
CA GLU A 299 6.40 -9.38 -35.31
C GLU A 299 6.97 -8.32 -34.35
N GLY A 300 7.92 -7.52 -34.85
CA GLY A 300 8.55 -6.41 -34.11
C GLY A 300 8.39 -5.09 -34.85
N GLN A 301 9.51 -4.45 -35.18
CA GLN A 301 9.58 -3.17 -35.88
C GLN A 301 9.62 -3.42 -37.39
N VAL A 302 8.44 -3.68 -37.96
CA VAL A 302 8.25 -4.09 -39.36
C VAL A 302 8.56 -2.96 -40.37
N VAL A 303 8.42 -1.69 -39.99
CA VAL A 303 8.89 -0.54 -40.79
C VAL A 303 10.37 -0.24 -40.46
N ASP A 304 11.08 0.40 -41.40
CA ASP A 304 12.44 0.90 -41.18
C ASP A 304 12.39 2.35 -40.64
N ASP A 305 12.22 2.50 -39.33
CA ASP A 305 12.53 3.75 -38.62
C ASP A 305 13.80 3.55 -37.78
N ARG A 306 14.71 4.52 -37.89
CA ARG A 306 16.01 4.57 -37.22
C ARG A 306 16.26 5.93 -36.56
N SER A 307 15.21 6.70 -36.32
CA SER A 307 15.31 7.98 -35.64
C SER A 307 15.10 7.85 -34.14
N ILE A 308 15.75 8.74 -33.41
CA ILE A 308 15.58 8.95 -31.97
C ILE A 308 15.16 10.40 -31.75
N ILE A 309 14.66 10.69 -30.55
CA ILE A 309 14.53 12.05 -30.05
C ILE A 309 15.57 12.23 -28.94
N LEU A 310 16.36 13.29 -29.03
CA LEU A 310 17.34 13.67 -28.00
C LEU A 310 17.22 15.18 -27.78
N ASN A 311 17.06 15.64 -26.53
CA ASN A 311 16.79 17.04 -26.20
C ASN A 311 15.61 17.65 -27.01
N SER A 312 14.56 16.86 -27.23
CA SER A 312 13.39 17.21 -28.06
C SER A 312 13.64 17.40 -29.56
N VAL A 313 14.83 17.06 -30.06
CA VAL A 313 15.17 17.10 -31.50
C VAL A 313 15.13 15.69 -32.08
N GLN A 314 14.41 15.49 -33.20
CA GLN A 314 14.42 14.22 -33.92
C GLN A 314 15.67 14.11 -34.80
N VAL A 315 16.48 13.08 -34.56
CA VAL A 315 17.78 12.88 -35.21
C VAL A 315 17.97 11.43 -35.65
N THR A 316 18.77 11.21 -36.70
CA THR A 316 19.19 9.86 -37.12
C THR A 316 20.64 9.65 -36.67
N PRO A 317 20.91 8.73 -35.73
CA PRO A 317 22.25 8.50 -35.21
C PRO A 317 23.11 7.71 -36.20
N LYS A 318 24.43 7.92 -36.14
CA LYS A 318 25.40 7.05 -36.81
C LYS A 318 25.66 5.84 -35.91
N VAL A 319 25.12 4.69 -36.30
CA VAL A 319 25.19 3.45 -35.51
C VAL A 319 26.39 2.59 -35.90
N SER A 320 27.14 2.15 -34.89
CA SER A 320 28.14 1.08 -34.98
C SER A 320 27.61 -0.15 -34.23
N TYR A 321 27.77 -1.34 -34.80
CA TYR A 321 27.21 -2.59 -34.28
C TYR A 321 28.30 -3.60 -33.92
N GLN A 322 28.16 -4.23 -32.76
CA GLN A 322 28.96 -5.39 -32.38
C GLN A 322 28.06 -6.49 -31.79
N LYS A 323 28.12 -7.69 -32.36
CA LYS A 323 27.58 -8.88 -31.71
C LYS A 323 28.54 -9.32 -30.60
N LEU A 324 28.10 -9.31 -29.34
CA LEU A 324 28.96 -9.63 -28.20
C LEU A 324 29.09 -11.16 -28.02
N ASN A 325 27.99 -11.88 -28.16
CA ASN A 325 27.92 -13.34 -27.99
C ASN A 325 26.74 -13.91 -28.84
N GLN A 326 26.17 -15.07 -28.49
CA GLN A 326 25.03 -15.64 -29.22
C GLN A 326 23.68 -14.98 -28.92
N ASN A 327 23.50 -14.38 -27.74
CA ASN A 327 22.22 -13.89 -27.24
C ASN A 327 22.17 -12.36 -26.97
N THR A 328 23.30 -11.65 -27.10
CA THR A 328 23.45 -10.20 -26.88
C THR A 328 24.19 -9.51 -28.02
N ALA A 329 23.68 -8.35 -28.43
CA ALA A 329 24.36 -7.40 -29.31
C ALA A 329 24.44 -6.00 -28.68
N GLN A 330 25.46 -5.23 -29.06
CA GLN A 330 25.70 -3.86 -28.63
C GLN A 330 25.63 -2.90 -29.82
N TYR A 331 25.08 -1.71 -29.56
CA TYR A 331 24.89 -0.62 -30.51
C TYR A 331 25.51 0.64 -29.91
N ILE A 332 26.49 1.23 -30.59
CA ILE A 332 27.07 2.52 -30.25
C ILE A 332 26.48 3.55 -31.22
N MET A 333 25.76 4.53 -30.69
CA MET A 333 24.94 5.47 -31.45
C MET A 333 25.53 6.87 -31.29
N ASP A 334 26.31 7.31 -32.28
CA ASP A 334 26.85 8.68 -32.31
C ASP A 334 25.77 9.65 -32.80
N VAL A 335 25.54 10.72 -32.05
CA VAL A 335 24.49 11.72 -32.27
C VAL A 335 25.12 13.11 -32.35
N GLN A 336 24.98 13.77 -33.51
CA GLN A 336 25.52 15.12 -33.71
C GLN A 336 24.51 16.04 -34.42
N ASP A 337 24.16 17.15 -33.76
CA ASP A 337 23.41 18.27 -34.31
C ASP A 337 23.98 19.59 -33.74
N THR A 338 24.67 20.34 -34.61
CA THR A 338 25.32 21.61 -34.26
C THR A 338 24.37 22.81 -34.18
N GLU A 339 23.13 22.71 -34.68
CA GLU A 339 22.12 23.76 -34.52
C GLU A 339 21.53 23.74 -33.11
N HIS A 340 21.43 22.54 -32.50
CA HIS A 340 20.82 22.31 -31.19
C HIS A 340 21.83 21.99 -30.06
N ASN A 341 23.13 22.12 -30.31
CA ASN A 341 24.23 21.79 -29.38
C ASN A 341 24.22 20.34 -28.88
N ILE A 342 23.87 19.39 -29.74
CA ILE A 342 23.89 17.96 -29.44
C ILE A 342 25.18 17.36 -29.99
N ASP A 343 26.04 16.85 -29.11
CA ASP A 343 27.16 15.98 -29.45
C ASP A 343 27.27 14.91 -28.35
N ALA A 344 26.83 13.69 -28.65
CA ALA A 344 26.73 12.61 -27.67
C ALA A 344 26.91 11.22 -28.29
N THR A 345 27.42 10.28 -27.51
CA THR A 345 27.45 8.84 -27.86
C THR A 345 26.59 8.10 -26.85
N LEU A 346 25.59 7.35 -27.35
CA LEU A 346 24.72 6.50 -26.54
C LEU A 346 25.10 5.04 -26.79
N THR A 347 25.31 4.25 -25.74
CA THR A 347 25.58 2.81 -25.86
C THR A 347 24.37 2.02 -25.41
N PHE A 348 23.87 1.14 -26.28
CA PHE A 348 22.76 0.23 -25.99
C PHE A 348 23.19 -1.23 -26.10
N GLU A 349 22.60 -2.07 -25.26
CA GLU A 349 22.68 -3.53 -25.37
C GLU A 349 21.29 -4.12 -25.53
N LEU A 350 21.13 -5.03 -26.49
CA LEU A 350 19.92 -5.80 -26.74
C LEU A 350 20.25 -7.27 -26.49
N SER A 351 19.61 -7.87 -25.49
CA SER A 351 19.78 -9.27 -25.09
C SER A 351 18.49 -10.07 -25.22
N VAL A 352 18.65 -11.36 -25.49
CA VAL A 352 17.60 -12.38 -25.49
C VAL A 352 17.84 -13.32 -24.31
N ILE A 353 16.86 -13.44 -23.41
CA ILE A 353 16.94 -14.26 -22.21
C ILE A 353 15.64 -15.07 -22.14
N ASP A 354 15.74 -16.39 -22.35
CA ASP A 354 14.59 -17.26 -22.57
C ASP A 354 13.58 -16.65 -23.58
N ASN A 355 12.35 -16.41 -23.16
CA ASN A 355 11.25 -15.80 -23.92
C ASN A 355 11.13 -14.27 -23.73
N THR A 356 12.19 -13.62 -23.25
CA THR A 356 12.24 -12.18 -22.99
C THR A 356 13.30 -11.45 -23.83
N ILE A 357 13.09 -10.14 -24.02
CA ILE A 357 14.08 -9.18 -24.49
C ILE A 357 14.41 -8.22 -23.37
N ASP A 358 15.69 -7.89 -23.26
CA ASP A 358 16.21 -6.78 -22.48
C ASP A 358 16.90 -5.78 -23.42
N LEU A 359 16.40 -4.54 -23.50
CA LEU A 359 17.01 -3.44 -24.26
C LEU A 359 17.31 -2.29 -23.28
N LYS A 360 18.59 -2.12 -22.96
CA LYS A 360 19.09 -1.13 -21.98
C LYS A 360 20.09 -0.19 -22.63
N MET A 361 20.03 1.09 -22.28
CA MET A 361 21.15 2.01 -22.46
C MET A 361 22.17 1.77 -21.33
N THR A 362 23.37 1.33 -21.67
CA THR A 362 24.44 1.01 -20.71
C THR A 362 25.37 2.18 -20.43
N ASP A 363 25.50 3.13 -21.37
CA ASP A 363 26.31 4.34 -21.20
C ASP A 363 25.74 5.52 -22.00
N LEU A 364 26.01 6.73 -21.52
CA LEU A 364 25.64 8.00 -22.14
C LEU A 364 26.79 8.99 -21.93
N VAL A 365 27.56 9.23 -22.98
CA VAL A 365 28.63 10.23 -22.99
C VAL A 365 28.13 11.48 -23.73
N ASN A 366 28.03 12.59 -23.01
CA ASN A 366 27.81 13.92 -23.58
C ASN A 366 29.17 14.58 -23.83
N HIS A 367 29.49 14.90 -25.08
CA HIS A 367 30.79 15.46 -25.47
C HIS A 367 30.85 17.00 -25.32
N ASN A 368 29.72 17.65 -25.04
CA ASN A 368 29.67 19.08 -24.75
C ASN A 368 30.51 19.45 -23.51
N THR A 369 31.37 20.46 -23.64
CA THR A 369 32.22 20.95 -22.55
C THR A 369 31.58 22.06 -21.70
N ASP A 370 30.43 22.59 -22.11
CA ASP A 370 29.64 23.54 -21.31
C ASP A 370 28.69 22.74 -20.39
N PRO A 371 28.81 22.83 -19.06
CA PRO A 371 27.98 22.06 -18.12
C PRO A 371 26.49 22.42 -18.17
N ASN A 372 26.10 23.47 -18.89
CA ASN A 372 24.70 23.82 -19.12
C ASN A 372 24.08 23.05 -20.31
N GLN A 373 24.89 22.54 -21.25
CA GLN A 373 24.43 21.78 -22.44
C GLN A 373 24.27 20.30 -22.11
N ILE A 374 23.39 20.00 -21.16
CA ILE A 374 23.10 18.63 -20.69
C ILE A 374 22.17 17.88 -21.64
N ILE A 375 22.20 16.54 -21.58
CA ILE A 375 21.16 15.71 -22.18
C ILE A 375 19.99 15.59 -21.19
N LYS A 376 18.84 16.15 -21.56
CA LYS A 376 17.64 16.29 -20.73
C LYS A 376 16.66 15.15 -20.91
N ASN A 377 16.43 14.73 -22.16
CA ASN A 377 15.48 13.69 -22.50
C ASN A 377 15.98 12.83 -23.67
N PHE A 378 15.49 11.59 -23.72
CA PHE A 378 15.70 10.62 -24.78
C PHE A 378 14.38 9.91 -25.12
N ALA A 379 14.15 9.57 -26.38
CA ALA A 379 13.10 8.64 -26.80
C ALA A 379 13.43 7.94 -28.12
N PHE A 380 12.74 6.85 -28.39
CA PHE A 380 12.59 6.32 -29.75
C PHE A 380 11.31 6.91 -30.38
N THR A 381 11.30 7.15 -31.68
CA THR A 381 10.20 7.89 -32.37
C THR A 381 8.93 7.07 -32.60
N ASN A 382 9.08 5.91 -33.22
CA ASN A 382 7.98 5.00 -33.57
C ASN A 382 8.42 3.56 -33.28
N GLN A 383 8.81 3.30 -32.04
CA GLN A 383 9.30 1.99 -31.61
C GLN A 383 8.16 0.99 -31.53
N SER A 384 8.37 -0.15 -32.16
CA SER A 384 7.54 -1.34 -32.07
C SER A 384 8.47 -2.52 -31.76
N LEU A 385 8.81 -2.74 -30.48
CA LEU A 385 9.65 -3.92 -30.14
C LEU A 385 8.85 -5.21 -30.32
N VAL A 386 7.54 -5.17 -30.10
CA VAL A 386 6.60 -6.24 -30.38
C VAL A 386 5.33 -5.67 -30.99
N SER A 387 4.73 -6.40 -31.95
CA SER A 387 3.51 -6.00 -32.65
C SER A 387 2.59 -7.16 -33.02
N VAL A 388 1.32 -6.80 -33.21
CA VAL A 388 0.31 -7.61 -33.91
C VAL A 388 -0.21 -6.85 -35.13
N ASN A 389 -0.86 -7.52 -36.07
CA ASN A 389 -1.39 -6.86 -37.27
C ASN A 389 -2.80 -7.34 -37.67
N SER A 390 -3.50 -6.50 -38.43
CA SER A 390 -4.88 -6.64 -38.90
C SER A 390 -5.21 -7.85 -39.79
N SER A 391 -4.25 -8.75 -40.01
CA SER A 391 -4.44 -10.03 -40.73
C SER A 391 -4.18 -11.27 -39.88
N GLN A 392 -3.72 -11.11 -38.63
CA GLN A 392 -3.57 -12.20 -37.67
C GLN A 392 -4.93 -12.51 -37.04
N LYS A 393 -5.18 -13.80 -36.75
CA LYS A 393 -6.42 -14.24 -36.12
C LYS A 393 -6.45 -13.80 -34.65
N ASP A 394 -7.58 -13.28 -34.21
CA ASP A 394 -7.85 -12.79 -32.85
C ASP A 394 -6.86 -11.73 -32.34
N ALA A 395 -6.30 -10.92 -33.25
CA ALA A 395 -5.36 -9.86 -32.90
C ALA A 395 -6.02 -8.77 -32.04
N ASN A 396 -5.47 -8.51 -30.84
CA ASN A 396 -6.04 -7.61 -29.85
C ASN A 396 -4.94 -6.83 -29.09
N LEU A 397 -5.30 -5.63 -28.61
CA LEU A 397 -4.51 -4.78 -27.71
C LEU A 397 -5.29 -4.55 -26.41
N LYS A 398 -4.68 -4.88 -25.25
CA LYS A 398 -5.13 -4.45 -23.92
C LYS A 398 -4.20 -3.34 -23.42
N LEU A 399 -4.77 -2.20 -23.01
CA LEU A 399 -4.01 -1.00 -22.59
C LEU A 399 -4.61 -0.43 -21.30
N THR A 400 -3.75 -0.12 -20.33
CA THR A 400 -4.15 0.29 -18.98
C THR A 400 -3.69 1.70 -18.64
N LYS A 401 -4.63 2.54 -18.18
CA LYS A 401 -4.39 3.87 -17.60
C LYS A 401 -4.81 3.90 -16.13
N MET A 402 -4.36 4.91 -15.40
CA MET A 402 -4.78 5.11 -14.01
C MET A 402 -6.28 5.46 -13.93
N SER A 403 -7.01 4.76 -13.06
CA SER A 403 -8.36 5.13 -12.62
C SER A 403 -8.51 4.84 -11.13
N THR A 404 -9.04 5.81 -10.38
CA THR A 404 -9.45 5.68 -8.97
C THR A 404 -10.97 5.62 -8.82
N ASN A 405 -11.70 5.58 -9.93
CA ASN A 405 -13.16 5.64 -9.97
C ASN A 405 -13.74 4.23 -10.05
N THR A 406 -14.43 3.79 -9.00
CA THR A 406 -14.96 2.41 -8.88
C THR A 406 -15.96 2.05 -9.98
N MET A 407 -16.59 3.05 -10.61
CA MET A 407 -17.54 2.90 -11.70
C MET A 407 -16.93 3.08 -13.11
N VAL A 408 -15.62 3.29 -13.24
CA VAL A 408 -14.91 3.44 -14.53
C VAL A 408 -13.57 2.69 -14.47
N SER A 409 -13.46 1.59 -15.23
CA SER A 409 -12.19 0.87 -15.37
C SER A 409 -11.13 1.73 -16.06
N GLY A 410 -9.88 1.58 -15.64
CA GLY A 410 -8.71 2.14 -16.32
C GLY A 410 -8.24 1.30 -17.53
N ASP A 411 -8.84 0.12 -17.77
CA ASP A 411 -8.45 -0.79 -18.85
C ASP A 411 -9.31 -0.62 -20.10
N SER A 412 -8.64 -0.45 -21.24
CA SER A 412 -9.22 -0.48 -22.58
C SER A 412 -8.79 -1.75 -23.33
N SER A 413 -9.66 -2.27 -24.19
CA SER A 413 -9.38 -3.42 -25.07
C SER A 413 -9.78 -3.07 -26.50
N TYR A 414 -8.97 -3.45 -27.48
CA TYR A 414 -9.13 -3.06 -28.89
C TYR A 414 -8.87 -4.23 -29.83
N ASP A 415 -9.86 -4.57 -30.68
CA ASP A 415 -9.71 -5.60 -31.71
C ASP A 415 -9.04 -5.04 -32.97
N ILE A 416 -7.93 -5.65 -33.37
CA ILE A 416 -7.06 -5.14 -34.43
C ILE A 416 -7.43 -5.82 -35.76
N ASN A 417 -8.28 -5.14 -36.52
CA ASN A 417 -8.78 -5.58 -37.82
C ASN A 417 -8.49 -4.54 -38.92
N GLN A 418 -8.95 -4.78 -40.15
CA GLN A 418 -8.62 -3.93 -41.31
C GLN A 418 -9.31 -2.55 -41.30
N ASP A 419 -10.34 -2.36 -40.47
CA ASP A 419 -11.06 -1.08 -40.28
C ASP A 419 -10.54 -0.28 -39.06
N PHE A 420 -9.50 -0.77 -38.38
CA PHE A 420 -8.84 -0.06 -37.27
C PHE A 420 -8.20 1.26 -37.77
N ASP A 421 -8.05 2.27 -36.91
CA ASP A 421 -7.44 3.53 -37.35
C ASP A 421 -5.93 3.36 -37.59
N ALA A 422 -5.50 3.52 -38.84
CA ALA A 422 -4.10 3.46 -39.26
C ALA A 422 -3.22 4.60 -38.68
N ASN A 423 -3.81 5.56 -37.97
CA ASN A 423 -3.14 6.67 -37.27
C ASN A 423 -3.32 6.60 -35.74
N PHE A 424 -3.83 5.49 -35.19
CA PHE A 424 -4.03 5.32 -33.76
C PHE A 424 -2.70 5.44 -32.98
N GLN A 425 -2.73 6.27 -31.94
CA GLN A 425 -1.64 6.44 -30.98
C GLN A 425 -2.24 6.65 -29.60
N ASP A 426 -1.78 5.90 -28.61
CA ASP A 426 -2.16 6.08 -27.21
C ASP A 426 -1.04 5.63 -26.26
N TYR A 427 -1.22 5.84 -24.96
CA TYR A 427 -0.22 5.59 -23.92
C TYR A 427 -0.82 4.87 -22.72
N GLY A 428 -0.02 4.12 -21.96
CA GLY A 428 -0.48 3.42 -20.76
C GLY A 428 0.60 3.12 -19.74
N MET A 429 0.18 2.71 -18.54
CA MET A 429 1.03 2.14 -17.49
C MET A 429 1.44 0.70 -17.87
N TYR A 430 0.49 -0.06 -18.41
CA TYR A 430 0.67 -1.43 -18.91
C TYR A 430 0.06 -1.53 -20.32
N GLY A 431 0.67 -2.35 -21.17
CA GLY A 431 0.17 -2.61 -22.52
C GLY A 431 0.58 -4.00 -23.00
N PHE A 432 -0.38 -4.71 -23.59
CA PHE A 432 -0.24 -6.09 -24.07
C PHE A 432 -0.82 -6.21 -25.48
N VAL A 433 -0.07 -6.84 -26.38
CA VAL A 433 -0.56 -7.25 -27.71
C VAL A 433 -0.66 -8.77 -27.75
N SER A 434 -1.79 -9.29 -28.22
CA SER A 434 -2.07 -10.74 -28.26
C SER A 434 -2.71 -11.14 -29.58
N ASN A 435 -2.57 -12.40 -29.97
CA ASN A 435 -3.34 -13.04 -31.04
C ASN A 435 -3.48 -14.54 -30.75
N SER A 436 -4.09 -15.31 -31.65
CA SER A 436 -4.33 -16.75 -31.43
C SER A 436 -3.07 -17.65 -31.39
N GLU A 437 -1.86 -17.08 -31.44
CA GLU A 437 -0.58 -17.81 -31.33
C GLU A 437 0.30 -17.35 -30.15
N PHE A 438 0.23 -16.09 -29.73
CA PHE A 438 1.08 -15.54 -28.66
C PHE A 438 0.43 -14.35 -27.93
N SER A 439 0.93 -14.05 -26.73
CA SER A 439 0.73 -12.74 -26.08
C SER A 439 2.09 -12.10 -25.74
N ALA A 440 2.17 -10.77 -25.66
CA ALA A 440 3.39 -10.08 -25.27
C ALA A 440 3.11 -8.76 -24.55
N GLY A 441 3.85 -8.52 -23.46
CA GLY A 441 3.78 -7.29 -22.67
C GLY A 441 5.08 -6.47 -22.71
N LEU A 442 4.96 -5.14 -22.67
CA LEU A 442 6.10 -4.21 -22.62
C LEU A 442 6.25 -3.55 -21.25
N TRP A 443 7.42 -3.72 -20.62
CA TRP A 443 7.85 -2.95 -19.45
C TRP A 443 8.89 -1.90 -19.84
N SER A 444 8.88 -0.75 -19.17
CA SER A 444 9.88 0.30 -19.27
C SER A 444 10.06 0.99 -17.92
N ASN A 445 11.25 1.54 -17.65
CA ASN A 445 11.50 2.40 -16.49
C ASN A 445 11.18 3.89 -16.73
N ALA A 446 10.57 4.25 -17.87
CA ALA A 446 10.15 5.62 -18.19
C ALA A 446 9.14 6.18 -17.17
N GLN A 447 9.21 7.50 -16.92
CA GLN A 447 8.49 8.18 -15.82
C GLN A 447 7.70 9.40 -16.32
N ILE A 448 6.92 9.24 -17.41
CA ILE A 448 6.07 10.32 -17.94
C ILE A 448 4.77 10.40 -17.15
N GLY A 449 4.36 11.63 -16.79
CA GLY A 449 3.08 11.84 -16.13
C GLY A 449 2.61 13.28 -16.12
N LEU A 450 1.29 13.44 -16.27
CA LEU A 450 0.56 14.72 -16.32
C LEU A 450 -0.58 14.79 -15.28
N GLY A 451 -0.66 13.83 -14.35
CA GLY A 451 -1.79 13.66 -13.43
C GLY A 451 -2.98 12.90 -14.02
N GLY A 452 -3.88 12.45 -13.14
CA GLY A 452 -5.10 11.73 -13.52
C GLY A 452 -4.81 10.43 -14.27
N ASN A 453 -5.59 10.17 -15.34
CA ASN A 453 -5.39 9.01 -16.21
C ASN A 453 -4.20 9.15 -17.19
N MET A 454 -3.48 10.28 -17.14
CA MET A 454 -2.28 10.57 -17.93
C MET A 454 -1.01 10.59 -17.07
N ASP A 455 -1.03 10.00 -15.89
CA ASP A 455 0.14 9.77 -15.02
C ASP A 455 0.70 8.34 -15.15
N PHE A 456 1.95 8.15 -14.71
CA PHE A 456 2.69 6.87 -14.72
C PHE A 456 2.71 6.14 -16.08
N LEU A 457 2.75 6.90 -17.18
CA LEU A 457 2.71 6.38 -18.55
C LEU A 457 4.10 5.89 -18.98
N ARG A 458 4.19 4.57 -19.23
CA ARG A 458 5.44 3.84 -19.56
C ARG A 458 5.45 3.25 -20.97
N VAL A 459 4.27 2.86 -21.45
CA VAL A 459 4.07 2.21 -22.74
C VAL A 459 3.48 3.22 -23.71
N GLN A 460 4.05 3.30 -24.91
CA GLN A 460 3.47 3.94 -26.09
C GLN A 460 2.92 2.86 -27.03
N VAL A 461 1.73 3.09 -27.55
CA VAL A 461 1.15 2.33 -28.67
C VAL A 461 1.13 3.22 -29.90
N ALA A 462 1.54 2.69 -31.05
CA ALA A 462 1.43 3.38 -32.33
C ALA A 462 1.11 2.42 -33.48
N THR A 463 0.34 2.89 -34.47
CA THR A 463 0.07 2.13 -35.70
C THR A 463 1.06 2.43 -36.83
N GLN A 464 1.31 1.40 -37.64
CA GLN A 464 2.13 1.47 -38.84
C GLN A 464 1.41 0.76 -39.99
N LYS A 465 1.28 1.41 -41.15
CA LYS A 465 0.71 0.77 -42.35
C LYS A 465 1.77 -0.01 -43.11
N VAL A 466 1.56 -1.32 -43.26
CA VAL A 466 2.50 -2.27 -43.88
C VAL A 466 1.81 -2.97 -45.04
N GLY A 467 1.95 -2.40 -46.23
CA GLY A 467 1.23 -2.85 -47.43
C GLY A 467 -0.27 -2.55 -47.30
N ASP A 468 -1.09 -3.59 -47.31
CA ASP A 468 -2.52 -3.55 -47.03
C ASP A 468 -2.85 -3.60 -45.53
N LYS A 469 -1.93 -4.09 -44.68
CA LYS A 469 -2.14 -4.31 -43.25
C LYS A 469 -1.94 -3.05 -42.39
N ILE A 470 -2.53 -3.08 -41.20
CA ILE A 470 -2.27 -2.18 -40.09
C ILE A 470 -1.56 -2.99 -39.00
N SER A 471 -0.34 -2.60 -38.66
CA SER A 471 0.43 -3.12 -37.54
C SER A 471 0.24 -2.23 -36.32
N VAL A 472 0.05 -2.80 -35.14
CA VAL A 472 -0.06 -2.13 -33.84
C VAL A 472 1.14 -2.52 -33.01
N GLY A 473 2.02 -1.57 -32.72
CA GLY A 473 3.30 -1.80 -32.04
C GLY A 473 3.35 -1.23 -30.62
N LEU A 474 4.10 -1.91 -29.75
CA LEU A 474 4.45 -1.41 -28.42
C LEU A 474 5.88 -0.85 -28.39
N GLY A 475 6.01 0.37 -27.86
CA GLY A 475 7.28 1.02 -27.53
C GLY A 475 7.25 1.63 -26.13
N SER A 476 8.36 2.24 -25.70
CA SER A 476 8.39 3.03 -24.46
C SER A 476 7.92 4.47 -24.68
N THR A 477 7.37 5.10 -23.64
CA THR A 477 7.32 6.57 -23.54
C THR A 477 8.75 7.16 -23.36
N PRO A 478 8.93 8.47 -23.59
CA PRO A 478 10.23 9.15 -23.39
C PRO A 478 10.79 9.05 -21.95
N TRP A 479 12.11 9.16 -21.83
CA TRP A 479 12.81 9.21 -20.54
C TRP A 479 13.34 10.59 -20.22
N PHE A 480 13.35 10.93 -18.93
CA PHE A 480 14.18 11.99 -18.39
C PHE A 480 15.60 11.47 -18.15
N ILE A 481 16.61 12.24 -18.58
CA ILE A 481 18.03 11.93 -18.41
C ILE A 481 18.65 12.86 -17.36
N GLN A 482 18.46 14.17 -17.49
CA GLN A 482 18.88 15.17 -16.51
C GLN A 482 18.09 16.48 -16.72
N PRO A 483 17.05 16.81 -15.94
CA PRO A 483 16.18 17.97 -16.23
C PRO A 483 16.91 19.33 -16.26
N THR A 484 17.80 19.56 -15.29
CA THR A 484 18.64 20.77 -15.14
C THR A 484 20.05 20.38 -14.65
N PRO A 485 21.07 21.25 -14.76
CA PRO A 485 22.44 20.91 -14.33
C PRO A 485 22.58 20.57 -12.83
N GLU A 486 21.68 21.09 -12.00
CA GLU A 486 21.61 20.86 -10.56
C GLU A 486 21.08 19.47 -10.21
N HIS A 487 20.29 18.87 -11.09
CA HIS A 487 19.75 17.52 -10.91
C HIS A 487 20.79 16.44 -11.21
N GLU A 488 20.80 15.36 -10.42
CA GLU A 488 21.65 14.20 -10.69
C GLU A 488 21.17 13.43 -11.92
N SER A 489 22.07 13.11 -12.85
CA SER A 489 21.72 12.44 -14.10
C SER A 489 21.39 10.96 -13.93
N ALA A 490 20.50 10.45 -14.78
CA ALA A 490 20.07 9.06 -14.82
C ALA A 490 21.22 8.04 -14.86
N ALA A 491 22.34 8.39 -15.51
CA ALA A 491 23.58 7.60 -15.51
C ALA A 491 24.15 7.36 -14.10
N LYS A 492 24.18 8.41 -13.26
CA LYS A 492 24.66 8.30 -11.87
C LYS A 492 23.65 7.60 -10.96
N GLN A 493 22.36 7.78 -11.22
CA GLN A 493 21.29 7.17 -10.43
C GLN A 493 21.06 5.67 -10.74
N GLY A 494 21.62 5.15 -11.84
CA GLY A 494 21.29 3.80 -12.35
C GLY A 494 19.94 3.72 -13.06
N LEU A 495 19.40 4.85 -13.54
CA LEU A 495 18.07 5.00 -14.14
C LEU A 495 18.11 5.27 -15.66
N LEU A 496 19.16 4.82 -16.35
CA LEU A 496 19.24 4.95 -17.82
C LEU A 496 18.09 4.20 -18.53
N PRO A 497 17.70 4.62 -19.74
CA PRO A 497 16.61 4.02 -20.51
C PRO A 497 16.66 2.50 -20.58
N HIS A 498 15.65 1.83 -20.02
CA HIS A 498 15.53 0.38 -19.98
C HIS A 498 14.13 -0.06 -20.39
N ILE A 499 14.07 -1.00 -21.33
CA ILE A 499 12.84 -1.61 -21.84
C ILE A 499 13.00 -3.13 -21.78
N LYS A 500 11.91 -3.84 -21.48
CA LYS A 500 11.85 -5.29 -21.63
C LYS A 500 10.54 -5.72 -22.29
N ILE A 501 10.62 -6.83 -23.03
CA ILE A 501 9.47 -7.55 -23.58
C ILE A 501 9.46 -8.94 -22.99
N ALA A 502 8.28 -9.46 -22.65
CA ALA A 502 8.10 -10.88 -22.34
C ALA A 502 7.04 -11.45 -23.30
N ILE A 503 7.36 -12.56 -23.95
CA ILE A 503 6.47 -13.25 -24.90
C ILE A 503 5.94 -14.53 -24.23
N ALA A 504 4.63 -14.65 -24.20
CA ALA A 504 3.88 -15.75 -23.62
C ALA A 504 3.24 -16.63 -24.70
N GLU A 505 3.05 -17.91 -24.39
CA GLU A 505 2.14 -18.79 -25.12
C GLU A 505 0.80 -18.87 -24.37
N ASP A 506 0.28 -20.07 -24.12
CA ASP A 506 -0.75 -20.34 -23.11
C ASP A 506 0.00 -20.63 -21.79
N GLU A 507 -0.12 -19.74 -20.80
CA GLU A 507 0.66 -19.77 -19.55
C GLU A 507 -0.18 -20.18 -18.35
N ASN A 508 -1.52 -20.10 -18.45
CA ASN A 508 -2.46 -20.54 -17.42
C ASN A 508 -3.10 -21.91 -17.72
N ASN A 509 -2.90 -22.45 -18.92
CA ASN A 509 -3.42 -23.71 -19.45
C ASN A 509 -4.94 -23.71 -19.68
N ASP A 510 -5.55 -22.55 -19.99
CA ASP A 510 -6.98 -22.43 -20.30
C ASP A 510 -7.34 -22.73 -21.77
N GLY A 511 -6.33 -22.90 -22.64
CA GLY A 511 -6.52 -23.23 -24.06
C GLY A 511 -6.82 -22.03 -24.95
N THR A 512 -6.86 -20.82 -24.39
CA THR A 512 -6.81 -19.55 -25.13
C THR A 512 -5.41 -18.93 -25.02
N ILE A 513 -5.16 -17.87 -25.78
CA ILE A 513 -3.99 -17.01 -25.58
C ILE A 513 -4.49 -15.57 -25.63
N ASN A 514 -4.31 -14.85 -24.52
CA ASN A 514 -4.86 -13.52 -24.34
C ASN A 514 -3.92 -12.64 -23.48
N TRP A 515 -4.37 -11.45 -23.08
CA TRP A 515 -3.53 -10.52 -22.30
C TRP A 515 -3.09 -11.09 -20.95
N GLN A 516 -3.83 -12.07 -20.38
CA GLN A 516 -3.51 -12.70 -19.09
C GLN A 516 -2.21 -13.50 -19.15
N ASP A 517 -1.93 -14.21 -20.24
CA ASP A 517 -0.68 -14.95 -20.45
C ASP A 517 0.51 -14.00 -20.53
N GLY A 518 0.36 -12.93 -21.32
CA GLY A 518 1.30 -11.82 -21.36
C GLY A 518 1.52 -11.20 -19.98
N ALA A 519 0.47 -11.06 -19.17
CA ALA A 519 0.50 -10.51 -17.81
C ALA A 519 1.11 -11.46 -16.77
N ILE A 520 1.03 -12.78 -16.97
CA ILE A 520 1.78 -13.77 -16.19
C ILE A 520 3.28 -13.58 -16.45
N ARG A 521 3.69 -13.58 -17.73
CA ARG A 521 5.11 -13.39 -18.12
C ARG A 521 5.64 -11.99 -17.88
N TYR A 522 4.77 -10.99 -17.78
CA TYR A 522 5.14 -9.64 -17.37
C TYR A 522 5.84 -9.61 -16.00
N ARG A 523 5.46 -10.52 -15.09
CA ARG A 523 6.05 -10.60 -13.75
C ARG A 523 7.55 -10.93 -13.76
N ASP A 524 8.00 -11.64 -14.80
CA ASP A 524 9.42 -12.03 -14.97
C ASP A 524 10.30 -10.83 -15.38
N ILE A 525 9.71 -9.75 -15.93
CA ILE A 525 10.44 -8.58 -16.45
C ILE A 525 10.24 -7.28 -15.65
N MET A 526 9.09 -7.12 -14.97
CA MET A 526 8.65 -5.86 -14.40
C MET A 526 9.50 -5.33 -13.25
N ASN A 527 9.47 -4.01 -13.03
CA ASN A 527 9.86 -3.42 -11.75
C ASN A 527 8.96 -3.96 -10.63
N ASN A 528 9.52 -4.09 -9.43
CA ASN A 528 8.78 -4.44 -8.22
C ASN A 528 8.97 -3.34 -7.17
N PRO A 529 7.93 -2.95 -6.40
CA PRO A 529 8.07 -2.00 -5.30
C PRO A 529 9.08 -2.49 -4.26
N TYR A 530 9.86 -1.60 -3.65
CA TYR A 530 10.74 -2.03 -2.56
C TYR A 530 9.92 -2.54 -1.36
N GLY A 531 10.26 -3.73 -0.84
CA GLY A 531 9.55 -4.36 0.28
C GLY A 531 8.18 -4.95 -0.07
N TYR A 532 7.86 -5.20 -1.35
CA TYR A 532 6.54 -5.76 -1.69
C TYR A 532 6.31 -7.17 -1.13
N GLU A 533 7.37 -7.94 -0.90
CA GLU A 533 7.31 -9.33 -0.44
C GLU A 533 6.63 -9.50 0.93
N GLU A 534 6.67 -8.48 1.79
CA GLU A 534 6.11 -8.55 3.15
C GLU A 534 4.62 -8.15 3.21
N VAL A 535 4.09 -7.54 2.15
CA VAL A 535 2.71 -7.02 2.10
C VAL A 535 1.64 -8.06 2.44
N PRO A 536 1.74 -9.35 2.03
CA PRO A 536 0.81 -10.39 2.47
C PRO A 536 0.73 -10.56 4.00
N GLU A 537 1.83 -10.27 4.72
CA GLU A 537 1.93 -10.43 6.18
C GLU A 537 1.41 -9.21 6.97
N LEU A 538 1.20 -8.07 6.31
CA LEU A 538 0.80 -6.82 6.96
C LEU A 538 -0.72 -6.80 7.26
N VAL A 539 -1.21 -7.82 7.97
CA VAL A 539 -2.63 -8.00 8.28
C VAL A 539 -3.15 -6.90 9.20
N GLY A 540 -2.32 -6.42 10.13
CA GLY A 540 -2.67 -5.43 11.15
C GLY A 540 -2.22 -3.99 10.84
N TYR A 541 -2.60 -3.40 9.70
CA TYR A 541 -2.45 -1.94 9.53
C TYR A 541 -3.32 -1.16 10.52
N ARG A 542 -2.81 -0.03 11.01
CA ARG A 542 -3.52 0.98 11.81
C ARG A 542 -2.64 2.23 12.01
N ILE A 543 -3.26 3.37 12.36
CA ILE A 543 -2.55 4.59 12.76
C ILE A 543 -2.56 4.78 14.28
N ALA A 544 -1.37 4.92 14.86
CA ALA A 544 -1.17 5.41 16.22
C ALA A 544 -0.83 6.91 16.21
N MET A 545 -1.72 7.73 16.76
CA MET A 545 -1.71 9.18 16.55
C MET A 545 -1.17 9.96 17.74
N ASN A 546 -0.31 10.96 17.49
CA ASN A 546 0.00 12.03 18.44
C ASN A 546 -0.27 13.39 17.80
N PHE A 547 -0.72 14.37 18.59
CA PHE A 547 -1.11 15.69 18.08
C PHE A 547 -1.11 16.77 19.19
N GLY A 548 -0.62 17.98 18.87
CA GLY A 548 -0.80 19.19 19.70
C GLY A 548 -0.19 19.11 21.10
N SER A 549 1.07 18.64 21.20
CA SER A 549 1.84 18.46 22.45
C SER A 549 1.28 17.48 23.48
N GLN A 550 0.16 16.80 23.20
CA GLN A 550 -0.55 16.01 24.23
C GLN A 550 0.10 14.65 24.53
N ALA A 551 0.91 14.10 23.61
CA ALA A 551 1.49 12.76 23.70
C ALA A 551 0.45 11.66 24.02
N GLN A 552 -0.62 11.60 23.23
CA GLN A 552 -1.72 10.64 23.38
C GLN A 552 -1.26 9.18 23.33
N ASN A 553 -0.25 8.88 22.50
CA ASN A 553 0.33 7.57 22.31
C ASN A 553 1.88 7.63 22.34
N PRO A 554 2.50 7.70 23.53
CA PRO A 554 3.95 7.57 23.68
C PRO A 554 4.42 6.21 23.15
N PHE A 555 5.65 6.11 22.64
CA PHE A 555 6.08 4.93 21.87
C PHE A 555 5.94 3.61 22.65
N LEU A 556 6.27 3.59 23.93
CA LEU A 556 6.11 2.38 24.77
C LEU A 556 4.64 1.99 25.06
N LYS A 557 3.68 2.93 24.95
CA LYS A 557 2.24 2.61 25.01
C LYS A 557 1.80 1.87 23.74
N THR A 558 2.30 2.29 22.58
CA THR A 558 2.05 1.62 21.28
C THR A 558 2.60 0.18 21.29
N LEU A 559 3.68 -0.09 22.02
CA LEU A 559 4.22 -1.45 22.20
C LEU A 559 3.24 -2.38 22.94
N ASP A 560 2.48 -1.87 23.91
CA ASP A 560 1.40 -2.65 24.53
C ASP A 560 0.21 -2.82 23.57
N GLY A 561 -0.10 -1.83 22.72
CA GLY A 561 -1.05 -1.98 21.61
C GLY A 561 -0.66 -3.11 20.63
N VAL A 562 0.63 -3.22 20.32
CA VAL A 562 1.25 -4.30 19.52
C VAL A 562 1.09 -5.67 20.17
N LYS A 563 1.38 -5.80 21.47
CA LYS A 563 1.22 -7.04 22.25
C LYS A 563 -0.25 -7.47 22.33
N LYS A 564 -1.15 -6.50 22.52
CA LYS A 564 -2.60 -6.72 22.56
C LYS A 564 -3.16 -7.20 21.22
N PHE A 565 -2.64 -6.73 20.08
CA PHE A 565 -2.95 -7.31 18.77
C PHE A 565 -2.41 -8.73 18.65
N TYR A 566 -1.12 -8.95 18.90
CA TYR A 566 -0.45 -10.25 18.81
C TYR A 566 -1.17 -11.37 19.58
N LEU A 567 -1.68 -11.07 20.78
CA LEU A 567 -2.49 -12.00 21.57
C LEU A 567 -3.82 -12.35 20.88
N ASN A 568 -4.54 -11.34 20.40
CA ASN A 568 -5.89 -11.50 19.85
C ASN A 568 -5.93 -11.95 18.37
N THR A 569 -4.80 -11.90 17.68
CA THR A 569 -4.62 -12.42 16.32
C THR A 569 -3.72 -13.64 16.26
N ASP A 570 -3.31 -14.22 17.40
CA ASP A 570 -2.45 -15.40 17.45
C ASP A 570 -1.07 -15.20 16.79
N GLY A 571 -0.60 -13.96 16.70
CA GLY A 571 0.67 -13.58 16.09
C GLY A 571 0.64 -13.41 14.57
N LEU A 572 -0.38 -12.71 14.04
CA LEU A 572 -0.32 -12.15 12.67
C LEU A 572 0.56 -10.90 12.63
N GLY A 573 1.15 -10.63 11.47
CA GLY A 573 1.96 -9.44 11.23
C GLY A 573 1.13 -8.14 11.27
N GLN A 574 1.82 -7.03 11.58
CA GLN A 574 1.22 -5.71 11.83
C GLN A 574 1.99 -4.61 11.12
N SER A 575 1.33 -3.48 10.82
CA SER A 575 1.95 -2.33 10.14
C SER A 575 1.43 -1.02 10.73
N ILE A 576 2.15 -0.47 11.72
CA ILE A 576 1.68 0.66 12.51
C ILE A 576 2.25 1.96 11.95
N LEU A 577 1.35 2.83 11.46
CA LEU A 577 1.71 4.17 11.00
C LEU A 577 1.71 5.16 12.18
N LEU A 578 2.89 5.67 12.53
CA LEU A 578 3.11 6.61 13.62
C LEU A 578 2.81 8.05 13.15
N LYS A 579 1.53 8.40 13.05
CA LYS A 579 1.07 9.73 12.63
C LYS A 579 1.30 10.76 13.74
N GLY A 580 2.41 11.49 13.61
CA GLY A 580 2.90 12.41 14.63
C GLY A 580 4.04 11.86 15.49
N TYR A 581 4.91 10.99 14.96
CA TYR A 581 6.12 10.55 15.65
C TYR A 581 7.10 11.69 16.01
N GLY A 582 7.10 12.78 15.23
CA GLY A 582 8.02 13.91 15.36
C GLY A 582 7.44 15.12 16.10
N SER A 583 8.32 16.06 16.45
CA SER A 583 7.99 17.37 17.02
C SER A 583 6.96 17.32 18.17
N GLU A 584 5.87 18.06 18.04
CA GLU A 584 4.72 18.13 18.96
C GLU A 584 3.57 17.17 18.57
N GLY A 585 3.71 16.42 17.46
CA GLY A 585 2.70 15.52 16.89
C GLY A 585 2.56 15.66 15.37
N HIS A 586 1.41 15.20 14.85
CA HIS A 586 0.97 15.37 13.46
C HIS A 586 0.70 16.86 13.18
N ASP A 587 0.99 17.31 11.95
CA ASP A 587 0.92 18.72 11.52
C ASP A 587 1.77 19.63 12.42
N SER A 588 3.00 19.18 12.71
CA SER A 588 3.99 19.91 13.51
C SER A 588 5.41 19.53 13.06
N GLY A 589 6.33 20.49 13.01
CA GLY A 589 7.76 20.32 12.76
C GLY A 589 8.19 19.88 11.36
N HIS A 590 7.27 19.53 10.45
CA HIS A 590 7.56 19.31 9.02
C HIS A 590 8.43 20.47 8.50
N LEU A 591 9.59 20.26 7.87
CA LEU A 591 10.17 19.02 7.29
C LEU A 591 11.32 18.37 8.11
N ASP A 592 11.41 18.61 9.43
CA ASP A 592 12.54 18.13 10.27
C ASP A 592 12.37 16.65 10.67
N TYR A 593 12.57 15.73 9.72
CA TYR A 593 12.32 14.28 9.90
C TYR A 593 13.14 13.63 11.02
N ALA A 594 14.28 14.21 11.41
CA ALA A 594 15.12 13.70 12.49
C ALA A 594 14.64 14.14 13.90
N ASN A 595 13.66 15.04 13.99
CA ASN A 595 13.16 15.60 15.25
C ASN A 595 12.13 14.69 15.94
N ILE A 596 12.56 13.52 16.41
CA ILE A 596 11.71 12.55 17.12
C ILE A 596 11.06 13.20 18.36
N GLY A 597 9.74 13.04 18.51
CA GLY A 597 8.91 13.75 19.47
C GLY A 597 9.26 13.45 20.93
N LYS A 598 9.86 14.43 21.60
CA LYS A 598 10.45 14.27 22.95
C LYS A 598 9.42 13.94 24.05
N ARG A 599 8.17 14.39 23.91
CA ARG A 599 7.09 14.08 24.88
C ARG A 599 6.56 12.66 24.76
N MET A 600 6.80 12.00 23.63
CA MET A 600 6.40 10.62 23.36
C MET A 600 7.48 9.60 23.78
N GLY A 601 8.58 10.08 24.37
CA GLY A 601 9.77 9.30 24.77
C GLY A 601 11.02 9.58 23.92
N GLY A 602 10.88 10.32 22.81
CA GLY A 602 12.01 10.67 21.94
C GLY A 602 12.66 9.46 21.26
N ALA A 603 13.92 9.61 20.85
CA ALA A 603 14.63 8.61 20.05
C ALA A 603 14.97 7.29 20.77
N GLU A 604 14.98 7.28 22.11
CA GLU A 604 15.25 6.09 22.92
C GLU A 604 14.03 5.16 22.93
N ASP A 605 12.89 5.63 23.43
CA ASP A 605 11.62 4.89 23.42
C ASP A 605 11.14 4.58 22.00
N PHE A 606 11.42 5.44 21.01
CA PHE A 606 11.11 5.14 19.61
C PHE A 606 11.88 3.92 19.12
N ASN A 607 13.21 3.87 19.32
CA ASN A 607 13.99 2.69 18.95
C ASN A 607 13.60 1.44 19.75
N ALA A 608 13.27 1.60 21.04
CA ALA A 608 12.79 0.49 21.87
C ALA A 608 11.41 -0.05 21.41
N LEU A 609 10.54 0.79 20.83
CA LEU A 609 9.32 0.35 20.16
C LEU A 609 9.63 -0.42 18.88
N LEU A 610 10.51 0.10 18.01
CA LEU A 610 10.89 -0.55 16.76
C LEU A 610 11.51 -1.93 17.01
N GLU A 611 12.47 -2.01 17.93
CA GLU A 611 13.18 -3.25 18.29
C GLU A 611 12.26 -4.29 18.94
N LYS A 612 11.54 -3.92 20.01
CA LYS A 612 10.68 -4.88 20.75
C LYS A 612 9.38 -5.19 20.04
N GLY A 613 8.95 -4.40 19.06
CA GLY A 613 7.75 -4.69 18.28
C GLY A 613 7.98 -5.79 17.24
N ALA A 614 9.21 -5.92 16.73
CA ALA A 614 9.59 -6.97 15.79
C ALA A 614 9.38 -8.38 16.38
N ASP A 615 9.64 -8.59 17.67
CA ASP A 615 9.36 -9.83 18.41
C ASP A 615 7.89 -10.29 18.32
N TYR A 616 6.96 -9.37 18.00
CA TYR A 616 5.52 -9.60 17.87
C TYR A 616 5.01 -9.40 16.44
N GLY A 617 5.91 -9.43 15.44
CA GLY A 617 5.59 -9.27 14.02
C GLY A 617 5.14 -7.86 13.62
N ALA A 618 5.42 -6.85 14.45
CA ALA A 618 4.98 -5.49 14.21
C ALA A 618 6.03 -4.67 13.46
N ARG A 619 5.63 -4.20 12.27
CA ARG A 619 6.38 -3.26 11.43
C ARG A 619 5.87 -1.86 11.75
N PHE A 620 6.75 -0.87 11.62
CA PHE A 620 6.42 0.52 11.93
C PHE A 620 6.83 1.42 10.80
N GLY A 621 5.93 2.30 10.43
CA GLY A 621 6.22 3.41 9.52
C GLY A 621 5.97 4.74 10.18
N ILE A 622 6.62 5.76 9.64
CA ILE A 622 6.38 7.15 10.02
C ILE A 622 5.56 7.87 8.97
N HIS A 623 4.69 8.77 9.40
CA HIS A 623 4.08 9.75 8.51
C HIS A 623 5.00 10.97 8.41
N ILE A 624 5.37 11.33 7.18
CA ILE A 624 6.00 12.59 6.84
C ILE A 624 5.08 13.39 5.91
N ASN A 625 5.37 14.68 5.81
CA ASN A 625 4.91 15.54 4.74
C ASN A 625 6.16 15.97 3.95
N ALA A 626 6.09 15.99 2.62
CA ALA A 626 7.16 16.42 1.72
C ALA A 626 6.69 17.58 0.80
N SER A 627 5.65 18.29 1.23
CA SER A 627 4.95 19.32 0.45
C SER A 627 4.66 20.62 1.21
N GLU A 628 4.58 20.61 2.54
CA GLU A 628 4.43 21.83 3.35
C GLU A 628 5.28 21.80 4.64
N THR A 629 5.50 23.00 5.20
CA THR A 629 6.41 23.26 6.33
C THR A 629 5.83 24.32 7.26
N TYR A 630 6.26 24.33 8.52
CA TYR A 630 5.81 25.29 9.55
C TYR A 630 6.97 26.14 10.09
N PRO A 631 6.74 27.40 10.51
CA PRO A 631 7.80 28.29 11.03
C PRO A 631 8.56 27.78 12.27
N GLU A 632 8.04 26.77 12.96
CA GLU A 632 8.73 26.09 14.07
C GLU A 632 9.81 25.08 13.62
N SER A 633 9.80 24.66 12.35
CA SER A 633 10.74 23.68 11.82
C SER A 633 12.11 24.31 11.56
N LYS A 634 13.19 23.61 11.94
CA LYS A 634 14.58 24.07 11.66
C LYS A 634 14.91 24.11 10.17
N VAL A 635 14.09 23.46 9.34
CA VAL A 635 14.24 23.42 7.87
C VAL A 635 13.58 24.65 7.22
N PHE A 636 12.70 25.35 7.95
CA PHE A 636 11.95 26.49 7.44
C PHE A 636 12.89 27.63 7.03
N ASN A 637 12.98 27.90 5.72
CA ASN A 637 13.78 28.96 5.15
C ASN A 637 13.04 29.59 3.95
N PRO A 638 13.17 30.90 3.66
CA PRO A 638 12.37 31.56 2.64
C PRO A 638 12.58 31.09 1.20
N ASP A 639 13.67 30.40 0.88
CA ASP A 639 14.00 29.99 -0.49
C ASP A 639 13.36 28.65 -0.88
N LEU A 640 13.24 27.74 0.10
CA LEU A 640 12.47 26.50 0.02
C LEU A 640 10.95 26.73 -0.14
N LEU A 641 10.41 27.86 0.33
CA LEU A 641 8.97 28.13 0.28
C LEU A 641 8.49 28.41 -1.15
N LEU A 642 7.44 27.68 -1.57
CA LEU A 642 6.77 27.91 -2.84
C LEU A 642 6.10 29.29 -2.84
N LYS A 643 6.25 30.00 -3.95
CA LYS A 643 5.70 31.35 -4.16
C LYS A 643 4.84 31.36 -5.42
N ASN A 644 3.77 32.13 -5.37
CA ASN A 644 2.92 32.44 -6.50
C ASN A 644 3.65 33.42 -7.45
N GLU A 645 3.10 33.61 -8.65
CA GLU A 645 3.68 34.47 -9.70
C GLU A 645 3.91 35.94 -9.26
N ASP A 646 3.11 36.44 -8.32
CA ASP A 646 3.22 37.79 -7.75
C ASP A 646 4.27 37.91 -6.63
N GLY A 647 4.94 36.82 -6.29
CA GLY A 647 5.93 36.73 -5.21
C GLY A 647 5.34 36.51 -3.81
N SER A 648 4.01 36.39 -3.68
CA SER A 648 3.37 35.97 -2.41
C SER A 648 3.62 34.48 -2.13
N TYR A 649 3.64 34.07 -0.87
CA TYR A 649 3.80 32.65 -0.51
C TYR A 649 2.55 31.84 -0.90
N SER A 650 2.79 30.61 -1.38
CA SER A 650 1.76 29.59 -1.47
C SER A 650 1.52 29.01 -0.08
N TYR A 651 0.40 29.39 0.54
CA TYR A 651 0.06 28.94 1.90
C TYR A 651 -0.52 27.52 1.89
N GLY A 652 -0.03 26.70 2.82
CA GLY A 652 -0.55 25.36 3.10
C GLY A 652 -1.72 25.38 4.08
N TRP A 653 -1.96 24.26 4.75
CA TRP A 653 -3.06 24.13 5.70
C TRP A 653 -2.81 24.94 6.97
N ASN A 654 -3.87 25.51 7.56
CA ASN A 654 -3.80 26.26 8.83
C ASN A 654 -4.66 25.56 9.88
N TRP A 655 -4.03 25.04 10.95
CA TRP A 655 -4.73 24.25 11.96
C TRP A 655 -4.24 24.47 13.39
N LEU A 656 -3.01 24.06 13.70
CA LEU A 656 -2.29 24.53 14.90
C LEU A 656 -1.68 25.90 14.60
N ASP A 657 -0.87 25.93 13.55
CA ASP A 657 -0.23 27.11 12.97
C ASP A 657 -0.50 27.15 11.45
N GLN A 658 -0.08 28.23 10.79
CA GLN A 658 -0.17 28.41 9.35
C GLN A 658 0.97 27.67 8.65
N GLY A 659 0.65 26.62 7.88
CA GLY A 659 1.57 25.94 6.98
C GLY A 659 1.92 26.77 5.75
N PHE A 660 3.10 26.51 5.18
CA PHE A 660 3.59 27.10 3.93
C PHE A 660 3.95 25.95 2.99
N ASN A 661 3.47 25.96 1.76
CA ASN A 661 3.86 24.96 0.78
C ASN A 661 5.33 25.15 0.39
N ILE A 662 6.04 24.07 0.10
CA ILE A 662 7.45 24.08 -0.32
C ILE A 662 7.59 23.78 -1.81
N ASN A 663 8.68 24.25 -2.42
CA ASN A 663 9.03 23.87 -3.79
C ASN A 663 9.76 22.52 -3.75
N ALA A 664 9.10 21.43 -4.18
CA ALA A 664 9.65 20.08 -4.09
C ALA A 664 10.82 19.79 -5.05
N ASP A 665 10.94 20.57 -6.14
CA ASP A 665 12.05 20.51 -7.12
C ASP A 665 13.31 21.18 -6.55
N TYR A 666 13.13 22.31 -5.87
CA TYR A 666 14.17 22.94 -5.06
C TYR A 666 14.59 22.01 -3.91
N ASP A 667 13.66 21.44 -3.15
CA ASP A 667 13.96 20.56 -2.00
C ASP A 667 14.75 19.31 -2.39
N LEU A 668 14.41 18.68 -3.54
CA LEU A 668 15.16 17.57 -4.14
C LEU A 668 16.63 17.92 -4.41
N THR A 669 16.90 19.15 -4.85
CA THR A 669 18.25 19.64 -5.17
C THR A 669 18.97 20.34 -4.01
N HIS A 670 18.26 20.66 -2.92
CA HIS A 670 18.75 21.48 -1.80
C HIS A 670 18.48 20.85 -0.42
N GLY A 671 18.84 19.57 -0.28
CA GLY A 671 19.05 18.95 1.04
C GLY A 671 17.97 18.01 1.55
N ARG A 672 17.02 17.53 0.72
CA ARG A 672 16.00 16.57 1.16
C ARG A 672 16.59 15.22 1.58
N LYS A 673 17.46 14.64 0.76
CA LYS A 673 18.17 13.38 1.02
C LYS A 673 18.90 13.39 2.37
N GLU A 674 19.59 14.48 2.70
CA GLU A 674 20.33 14.65 3.95
C GLU A 674 19.42 14.62 5.18
N ARG A 675 18.16 15.07 5.08
CA ARG A 675 17.18 14.94 6.17
C ARG A 675 16.71 13.50 6.36
N PHE A 676 16.55 12.75 5.27
CA PHE A 676 16.27 11.31 5.35
C PHE A 676 17.47 10.54 5.92
N GLU A 677 18.70 10.84 5.50
CA GLU A 677 19.90 10.26 6.12
C GLU A 677 20.03 10.62 7.61
N ALA A 678 19.66 11.83 8.01
CA ALA A 678 19.67 12.25 9.42
C ALA A 678 18.70 11.41 10.26
N LEU A 679 17.51 11.09 9.73
CA LEU A 679 16.59 10.12 10.33
C LEU A 679 17.19 8.70 10.33
N LYS A 680 17.77 8.23 9.22
CA LYS A 680 18.39 6.89 9.11
C LYS A 680 19.48 6.67 10.16
N LYS A 681 20.25 7.70 10.49
CA LYS A 681 21.27 7.70 11.56
C LYS A 681 20.66 7.53 12.98
N ILE A 682 19.34 7.72 13.15
CA ILE A 682 18.61 7.51 14.42
C ILE A 682 17.93 6.14 14.47
N VAL A 683 17.24 5.72 13.39
CA VAL A 683 16.44 4.47 13.37
C VAL A 683 17.20 3.23 12.90
N GLY A 684 18.32 3.42 12.17
CA GLY A 684 19.04 2.34 11.51
C GLY A 684 18.12 1.56 10.56
N ASP A 685 18.22 0.23 10.62
CA ASP A 685 17.47 -0.70 9.77
C ASP A 685 16.21 -1.27 10.46
N ARG A 686 15.72 -0.58 11.51
CA ARG A 686 14.54 -1.00 12.30
C ARG A 686 13.23 -0.30 11.90
N LEU A 687 13.29 0.71 11.03
CA LEU A 687 12.11 1.37 10.46
C LEU A 687 11.75 0.66 9.16
N ASP A 688 10.47 0.34 8.98
CA ASP A 688 9.96 -0.47 7.87
C ASP A 688 9.58 0.40 6.67
N PHE A 689 8.70 1.38 6.89
CA PHE A 689 8.16 2.20 5.81
C PHE A 689 8.11 3.70 6.12
N VAL A 690 8.08 4.49 5.05
CA VAL A 690 7.80 5.92 5.11
C VAL A 690 6.51 6.19 4.34
N TYR A 691 5.54 6.78 5.05
CA TYR A 691 4.27 7.23 4.48
C TYR A 691 4.36 8.72 4.17
N VAL A 692 4.19 9.07 2.89
CA VAL A 692 4.17 10.45 2.42
C VAL A 692 2.72 10.93 2.29
N ASP A 693 2.29 11.80 3.22
CA ASP A 693 1.00 12.51 3.13
C ASP A 693 1.04 13.57 2.04
N VAL A 694 -0.14 14.01 1.56
CA VAL A 694 -0.35 15.14 0.64
C VAL A 694 0.21 14.96 -0.78
N TRP A 695 1.42 14.39 -0.93
CA TRP A 695 2.16 14.26 -2.19
C TRP A 695 1.34 13.60 -3.30
N GLY A 696 1.11 14.34 -4.38
CA GLY A 696 0.23 13.98 -5.49
C GLY A 696 -0.84 15.04 -5.76
N ASN A 697 -1.26 15.81 -4.74
CA ASN A 697 -2.26 16.86 -4.90
C ASN A 697 -1.72 18.18 -5.51
N GLY A 698 -0.40 18.29 -5.72
CA GLY A 698 0.24 19.44 -6.35
C GLY A 698 0.53 20.64 -5.43
N GLN A 699 0.29 20.53 -4.10
CA GLN A 699 0.63 21.61 -3.15
C GLN A 699 2.06 22.12 -3.29
N SER A 700 3.01 21.23 -3.61
CA SER A 700 4.45 21.52 -3.70
C SER A 700 4.99 21.70 -5.12
N GLY A 701 4.10 21.90 -6.09
CA GLY A 701 4.43 21.96 -7.52
C GLY A 701 4.23 20.61 -8.19
N ASN A 702 5.23 20.13 -8.94
CA ASN A 702 5.10 18.88 -9.68
C ASN A 702 5.23 17.66 -8.76
N ASN A 703 4.21 16.79 -8.74
CA ASN A 703 4.21 15.52 -8.01
C ASN A 703 3.94 14.30 -8.92
N THR A 704 3.98 14.43 -10.26
CA THR A 704 3.71 13.30 -11.18
C THR A 704 4.81 12.24 -11.16
N ALA A 705 4.75 11.24 -12.05
CA ALA A 705 5.65 10.07 -12.09
C ALA A 705 7.14 10.36 -11.81
N TRP A 706 7.81 11.27 -12.53
CA TRP A 706 9.25 11.50 -12.35
C TRP A 706 9.64 12.00 -10.95
N PRO A 707 9.14 13.15 -10.44
CA PRO A 707 9.51 13.61 -9.10
C PRO A 707 9.02 12.65 -8.00
N SER A 708 7.91 11.93 -8.23
CA SER A 708 7.47 10.83 -7.36
C SER A 708 8.51 9.71 -7.27
N HIS A 709 9.05 9.24 -8.40
CA HIS A 709 10.06 8.20 -8.43
C HIS A 709 11.39 8.65 -7.82
N GLN A 710 11.77 9.93 -7.97
CA GLN A 710 12.94 10.50 -7.27
C GLN A 710 12.77 10.43 -5.74
N LEU A 711 11.62 10.89 -5.22
CA LEU A 711 11.32 10.83 -3.79
C LEU A 711 11.25 9.38 -3.26
N ALA A 712 10.63 8.47 -4.02
CA ALA A 712 10.60 7.06 -3.66
C ALA A 712 12.01 6.45 -3.65
N LYS A 713 12.87 6.79 -4.61
CA LYS A 713 14.27 6.33 -4.64
C LYS A 713 15.08 6.82 -3.45
N GLU A 714 14.93 8.07 -3.02
CA GLU A 714 15.59 8.60 -1.81
C GLU A 714 15.24 7.82 -0.54
N LEU A 715 14.05 7.21 -0.49
CA LEU A 715 13.57 6.39 0.64
C LEU A 715 13.99 4.91 0.49
N ASN A 716 13.82 4.34 -0.70
CA ASN A 716 14.20 2.96 -1.03
C ASN A 716 15.72 2.74 -0.90
N ASP A 717 16.55 3.71 -1.32
CA ASP A 717 18.02 3.67 -1.17
C ASP A 717 18.47 3.65 0.31
N LEU A 718 17.60 4.07 1.24
CA LEU A 718 17.81 4.00 2.69
C LEU A 718 17.16 2.74 3.32
N GLY A 719 16.61 1.85 2.51
CA GLY A 719 16.01 0.59 2.95
C GLY A 719 14.65 0.75 3.60
N TRP A 720 13.81 1.67 3.11
CA TRP A 720 12.45 1.87 3.57
C TRP A 720 11.44 1.67 2.45
N ARG A 721 10.38 0.91 2.74
CA ARG A 721 9.22 0.75 1.86
C ARG A 721 8.42 2.06 1.78
N VAL A 722 7.76 2.31 0.65
CA VAL A 722 6.96 3.53 0.44
C VAL A 722 5.46 3.26 0.56
N GLY A 723 4.76 4.16 1.26
CA GLY A 723 3.31 4.31 1.23
C GLY A 723 2.92 5.78 0.99
N VAL A 724 1.71 6.03 0.49
CA VAL A 724 1.22 7.39 0.17
C VAL A 724 -0.24 7.58 0.50
N GLU A 725 -0.70 8.83 0.52
CA GLU A 725 -2.10 9.16 0.78
C GLU A 725 -3.06 8.67 -0.33
N TRP A 726 -2.85 9.13 -1.56
CA TRP A 726 -3.84 9.02 -2.65
C TRP A 726 -3.84 7.66 -3.35
N GLY A 727 -5.03 7.19 -3.75
CA GLY A 727 -5.21 5.95 -4.51
C GLY A 727 -4.53 5.91 -5.88
N HIS A 728 -4.29 7.08 -6.49
CA HIS A 728 -3.51 7.23 -7.74
C HIS A 728 -2.00 7.42 -7.50
N GLY A 729 -1.56 7.56 -6.25
CA GLY A 729 -0.22 8.01 -5.90
C GLY A 729 0.85 6.93 -6.09
N MET A 730 1.98 7.33 -6.67
CA MET A 730 3.21 6.54 -6.83
C MET A 730 2.98 5.11 -7.33
N GLU A 731 2.33 4.93 -8.49
CA GLU A 731 1.95 3.60 -9.01
C GLU A 731 3.17 2.67 -9.17
N TYR A 732 4.33 3.22 -9.53
CA TYR A 732 5.57 2.46 -9.72
C TYR A 732 6.13 1.90 -8.40
N ASP A 733 6.22 2.73 -7.34
CA ASP A 733 7.01 2.45 -6.12
C ASP A 733 6.21 2.20 -4.84
N SER A 734 4.99 2.74 -4.70
CA SER A 734 4.24 2.61 -3.43
C SER A 734 3.61 1.23 -3.26
N THR A 735 3.58 0.74 -2.02
CA THR A 735 2.96 -0.52 -1.60
C THR A 735 1.62 -0.34 -0.85
N PHE A 736 1.29 0.89 -0.46
CA PHE A 736 0.15 1.19 0.38
C PHE A 736 -0.44 2.57 0.03
N GLN A 737 -1.75 2.64 -0.13
CA GLN A 737 -2.47 3.86 -0.45
C GLN A 737 -3.57 4.08 0.60
N HIS A 738 -3.45 5.10 1.44
CA HIS A 738 -4.35 5.31 2.58
C HIS A 738 -5.81 5.51 2.16
N TRP A 739 -6.08 6.20 1.04
CA TRP A 739 -7.44 6.36 0.50
C TRP A 739 -7.96 5.13 -0.26
N ALA A 740 -7.10 4.14 -0.55
CA ALA A 740 -7.50 2.83 -1.05
C ALA A 740 -7.86 1.89 0.12
N ALA A 741 -6.97 1.81 1.12
CA ALA A 741 -7.11 0.96 2.30
C ALA A 741 -8.20 1.47 3.26
N ASP A 742 -8.30 2.77 3.50
CA ASP A 742 -9.46 3.36 4.15
C ASP A 742 -10.57 3.55 3.13
N LEU A 743 -11.51 2.62 3.14
CA LEU A 743 -12.64 2.62 2.21
C LEU A 743 -13.54 3.85 2.38
N THR A 744 -13.53 4.55 3.53
CA THR A 744 -14.46 5.64 3.84
C THR A 744 -14.12 7.00 3.24
N TYR A 745 -12.86 7.24 2.84
CA TYR A 745 -12.42 8.56 2.34
C TYR A 745 -12.77 8.81 0.87
N GLY A 746 -12.88 10.08 0.48
CA GLY A 746 -12.88 10.53 -0.93
C GLY A 746 -14.08 10.18 -1.81
N GLY A 747 -14.94 9.25 -1.39
CA GLY A 747 -16.03 8.75 -2.23
C GLY A 747 -15.56 7.83 -3.36
N TYR A 748 -16.51 7.45 -4.22
CA TYR A 748 -16.33 6.45 -5.27
C TYR A 748 -15.34 6.83 -6.39
N GLU A 749 -14.96 8.11 -6.51
CA GLU A 749 -14.06 8.61 -7.57
C GLU A 749 -12.58 8.64 -7.13
N ASN A 750 -12.31 8.44 -5.82
CA ASN A 750 -11.00 8.61 -5.18
C ASN A 750 -10.61 7.37 -4.35
N LYS A 751 -10.91 6.17 -4.85
CA LYS A 751 -10.50 4.88 -4.26
C LYS A 751 -9.15 4.42 -4.81
N GLY A 752 -8.77 3.18 -4.46
CA GLY A 752 -7.65 2.49 -5.08
C GLY A 752 -7.81 2.25 -6.58
N ILE A 753 -6.78 1.67 -7.19
CA ILE A 753 -6.67 1.46 -8.63
C ILE A 753 -7.79 0.53 -9.11
N ASN A 754 -8.68 1.06 -9.96
CA ASN A 754 -9.69 0.30 -10.69
C ASN A 754 -9.14 -0.12 -12.06
N SER A 755 -8.24 -1.11 -12.05
CA SER A 755 -7.75 -1.81 -13.22
C SER A 755 -7.61 -3.29 -12.88
N GLU A 756 -8.23 -4.12 -13.70
CA GLU A 756 -8.10 -5.57 -13.67
C GLU A 756 -6.67 -5.97 -14.02
N VAL A 757 -6.06 -5.34 -15.02
CA VAL A 757 -4.68 -5.65 -15.46
C VAL A 757 -3.67 -5.37 -14.35
N ALA A 758 -3.72 -4.17 -13.77
CA ALA A 758 -2.82 -3.79 -12.68
C ALA A 758 -3.01 -4.72 -11.45
N ARG A 759 -4.26 -5.06 -11.13
CA ARG A 759 -4.57 -5.94 -9.99
C ARG A 759 -4.19 -7.39 -10.26
N PHE A 760 -4.46 -7.93 -11.44
CA PHE A 760 -4.02 -9.27 -11.86
C PHE A 760 -2.51 -9.41 -11.67
N ILE A 761 -1.73 -8.47 -12.22
CA ILE A 761 -0.27 -8.51 -12.15
C ILE A 761 0.21 -8.38 -10.70
N ARG A 762 -0.34 -7.43 -9.91
CA ARG A 762 0.24 -6.94 -8.66
C ARG A 762 -0.59 -7.11 -7.37
N ASN A 763 -1.72 -7.82 -7.33
CA ASN A 763 -2.57 -7.93 -6.12
C ASN A 763 -1.78 -8.29 -4.86
N HIS A 764 -0.82 -9.22 -5.01
CA HIS A 764 0.10 -9.70 -3.97
C HIS A 764 1.12 -8.68 -3.44
N GLN A 765 1.37 -7.59 -4.18
CA GLN A 765 2.48 -6.65 -3.93
C GLN A 765 2.09 -5.38 -3.19
N LYS A 766 0.79 -5.06 -3.12
CA LYS A 766 0.31 -3.76 -2.65
C LYS A 766 -1.09 -3.84 -2.05
N ASP A 767 -1.39 -2.93 -1.13
CA ASP A 767 -2.74 -2.59 -0.70
C ASP A 767 -3.23 -1.30 -1.42
N SER A 768 -3.26 -1.36 -2.75
CA SER A 768 -3.59 -0.24 -3.65
C SER A 768 -5.01 -0.28 -4.23
N TRP A 769 -5.83 -1.27 -3.86
CA TRP A 769 -6.96 -1.71 -4.67
C TRP A 769 -8.32 -1.18 -4.21
N VAL A 770 -9.32 -1.25 -5.08
CA VAL A 770 -10.72 -1.11 -4.67
C VAL A 770 -11.12 -2.30 -3.77
N GLY A 771 -11.51 -2.01 -2.53
CA GLY A 771 -12.09 -2.97 -1.60
C GLY A 771 -13.62 -2.93 -1.57
N ASN A 772 -14.23 -3.80 -0.77
CA ASN A 772 -15.68 -3.97 -0.70
C ASN A 772 -16.38 -2.80 0.01
N TYR A 773 -16.97 -1.89 -0.75
CA TYR A 773 -17.77 -0.76 -0.24
C TYR A 773 -18.98 -0.52 -1.16
N PRO A 774 -20.05 -1.34 -1.06
CA PRO A 774 -21.09 -1.45 -2.10
C PRO A 774 -21.82 -0.15 -2.49
N SER A 775 -21.89 0.86 -1.61
CA SER A 775 -22.48 2.17 -1.94
C SER A 775 -21.68 2.96 -3.00
N TYR A 776 -20.46 2.55 -3.32
CA TYR A 776 -19.66 3.12 -4.40
C TYR A 776 -19.89 2.42 -5.75
N SER A 777 -20.50 1.24 -5.79
CA SER A 777 -20.84 0.49 -7.02
C SER A 777 -19.64 0.11 -7.90
N GLY A 778 -19.89 -0.64 -8.97
CA GLY A 778 -18.87 -1.18 -9.87
C GLY A 778 -17.89 -2.09 -9.13
N ALA A 779 -16.59 -1.83 -9.29
CA ALA A 779 -15.50 -2.59 -8.65
C ALA A 779 -15.54 -2.62 -7.11
N ALA A 780 -16.35 -1.75 -6.47
CA ALA A 780 -16.51 -1.73 -5.01
C ALA A 780 -17.66 -2.61 -4.50
N ASP A 781 -18.51 -3.15 -5.36
CA ASP A 781 -19.59 -4.05 -4.92
C ASP A 781 -19.12 -5.52 -4.90
N PHE A 782 -18.55 -5.89 -3.74
CA PHE A 782 -18.01 -7.22 -3.46
C PHE A 782 -16.99 -7.74 -4.51
N PRO A 783 -15.81 -7.11 -4.64
CA PRO A 783 -14.71 -7.63 -5.45
C PRO A 783 -14.22 -8.99 -4.92
N LEU A 784 -14.03 -9.98 -5.80
CA LEU A 784 -13.67 -11.36 -5.44
C LEU A 784 -12.29 -11.48 -4.78
N LEU A 785 -11.34 -10.61 -5.10
CA LEU A 785 -10.05 -10.52 -4.39
C LEU A 785 -10.15 -9.82 -3.02
N GLY A 786 -11.35 -9.36 -2.62
CA GLY A 786 -11.54 -8.50 -1.46
C GLY A 786 -10.80 -7.17 -1.66
N GLY A 787 -9.96 -6.81 -0.70
CA GLY A 787 -9.26 -5.53 -0.64
C GLY A 787 -9.20 -5.08 0.82
N TYR A 788 -8.10 -4.45 1.20
CA TYR A 788 -7.86 -4.12 2.60
C TYR A 788 -8.87 -3.07 3.10
N ASP A 789 -9.53 -3.34 4.23
CA ASP A 789 -10.38 -2.37 4.95
C ASP A 789 -9.63 -1.91 6.20
N MET A 790 -9.25 -0.64 6.25
CA MET A 790 -8.46 -0.04 7.32
C MET A 790 -9.35 0.61 8.39
N LYS A 791 -9.10 0.22 9.64
CA LYS A 791 -9.71 0.79 10.85
C LYS A 791 -8.64 0.96 11.92
N ASP A 792 -8.95 1.74 12.95
CA ASP A 792 -7.96 2.16 13.96
C ASP A 792 -8.58 2.15 15.36
N PHE A 793 -7.73 1.97 16.37
CA PHE A 793 -8.11 2.16 17.78
C PHE A 793 -7.17 3.11 18.55
N GLU A 794 -6.14 3.66 17.89
CA GLU A 794 -5.07 4.43 18.52
C GLU A 794 -5.16 5.94 18.17
N GLY A 795 -6.38 6.44 17.99
CA GLY A 795 -6.72 7.87 18.02
C GLY A 795 -6.92 8.55 16.67
N TRP A 796 -6.55 7.92 15.54
CA TRP A 796 -6.73 8.52 14.21
C TRP A 796 -8.18 8.89 13.94
N GLN A 797 -8.42 10.15 13.56
CA GLN A 797 -9.74 10.77 13.43
C GLN A 797 -10.68 10.64 14.66
N GLY A 798 -10.19 10.21 15.83
CA GLY A 798 -10.98 9.88 17.02
C GLY A 798 -11.52 8.44 17.05
N ARG A 799 -11.04 7.56 16.16
CA ARG A 799 -11.32 6.12 16.18
C ARG A 799 -10.54 5.47 17.33
N ASN A 800 -11.27 4.86 18.27
CA ASN A 800 -10.68 4.19 19.43
C ASN A 800 -11.32 2.84 19.79
N ASN A 801 -12.26 2.31 19.00
CA ASN A 801 -12.91 1.03 19.31
C ASN A 801 -12.09 -0.17 18.86
N TYR A 802 -11.36 -0.75 19.80
CA TYR A 802 -10.52 -1.93 19.56
C TYR A 802 -11.32 -3.17 19.12
N SER A 803 -12.57 -3.33 19.56
CA SER A 803 -13.40 -4.48 19.19
C SER A 803 -13.82 -4.45 17.71
N ASP A 804 -14.20 -3.27 17.21
CA ASP A 804 -14.55 -3.10 15.78
C ASP A 804 -13.32 -3.31 14.88
N TYR A 805 -12.14 -2.89 15.35
CA TYR A 805 -10.88 -3.13 14.66
C TYR A 805 -10.59 -4.64 14.50
N ILE A 806 -10.64 -5.41 15.58
CA ILE A 806 -10.38 -6.86 15.51
C ILE A 806 -11.47 -7.60 14.73
N LYS A 807 -12.75 -7.23 14.88
CA LYS A 807 -13.83 -7.77 14.03
C LYS A 807 -13.48 -7.62 12.54
N ASN A 808 -13.07 -6.43 12.14
CA ASN A 808 -12.73 -6.12 10.76
C ASN A 808 -11.52 -6.90 10.23
N ILE A 809 -10.50 -7.11 11.07
CA ILE A 809 -9.33 -7.92 10.73
C ILE A 809 -9.75 -9.35 10.33
N PHE A 810 -10.63 -9.98 11.11
CA PHE A 810 -11.12 -11.32 10.82
C PHE A 810 -12.18 -11.37 9.73
N GLU A 811 -13.08 -10.38 9.62
CA GLU A 811 -14.15 -10.37 8.63
C GLU A 811 -13.62 -10.10 7.19
N THR A 812 -12.73 -9.13 7.02
CA THR A 812 -12.29 -8.64 5.69
C THR A 812 -10.82 -8.93 5.39
N ASN A 813 -9.93 -8.68 6.35
CA ASN A 813 -8.50 -8.58 6.03
C ASN A 813 -7.79 -9.94 5.99
N ILE A 814 -8.12 -10.89 6.87
CA ILE A 814 -7.56 -12.26 6.80
C ILE A 814 -7.86 -12.93 5.44
N PRO A 815 -9.11 -12.94 4.91
CA PRO A 815 -9.39 -13.45 3.57
C PRO A 815 -8.63 -12.70 2.45
N THR A 816 -8.49 -11.38 2.56
CA THR A 816 -7.74 -10.57 1.57
C THR A 816 -6.25 -10.90 1.58
N LYS A 817 -5.64 -10.94 2.77
CA LYS A 817 -4.21 -11.25 2.95
C LYS A 817 -3.89 -12.69 2.57
N PHE A 818 -4.75 -13.66 2.90
CA PHE A 818 -4.63 -15.03 2.40
C PHE A 818 -4.51 -15.09 0.87
N LEU A 819 -5.34 -14.34 0.13
CA LEU A 819 -5.28 -14.27 -1.34
C LEU A 819 -4.01 -13.57 -1.86
N GLN A 820 -3.37 -12.69 -1.08
CA GLN A 820 -2.09 -12.06 -1.45
C GLN A 820 -0.88 -13.01 -1.37
N HIS A 821 -1.01 -14.20 -0.77
CA HIS A 821 0.05 -15.23 -0.80
C HIS A 821 0.13 -16.00 -2.14
N TYR A 822 -0.72 -15.66 -3.11
CA TYR A 822 -0.86 -16.33 -4.40
C TYR A 822 -0.86 -15.30 -5.55
N LEU A 823 -0.34 -15.69 -6.71
CA LEU A 823 -0.33 -14.88 -7.94
C LEU A 823 -1.58 -15.19 -8.77
N VAL A 824 -2.24 -14.18 -9.33
CA VAL A 824 -3.42 -14.42 -10.19
C VAL A 824 -2.99 -15.09 -11.51
N MET A 825 -3.70 -16.13 -11.93
CA MET A 825 -3.42 -16.91 -13.14
C MET A 825 -4.56 -16.84 -14.17
N ARG A 826 -5.81 -16.78 -13.71
CA ARG A 826 -6.97 -16.55 -14.58
C ARG A 826 -8.06 -15.75 -13.89
N ILE A 827 -8.73 -14.89 -14.63
CA ILE A 827 -9.98 -14.20 -14.29
C ILE A 827 -10.98 -14.53 -15.40
N GLU A 828 -12.20 -14.90 -15.00
CA GLU A 828 -13.33 -15.18 -15.89
C GLU A 828 -14.51 -14.26 -15.52
N HIS A 829 -15.17 -13.73 -16.55
CA HIS A 829 -16.21 -12.71 -16.43
C HIS A 829 -17.63 -13.27 -16.51
N GLY A 830 -18.56 -12.53 -15.89
CA GLY A 830 -19.99 -12.73 -16.05
C GLY A 830 -20.62 -11.94 -17.19
N ASP A 831 -21.93 -12.09 -17.34
CA ASP A 831 -22.74 -11.15 -18.13
C ASP A 831 -22.73 -9.76 -17.47
N PRO A 832 -22.73 -8.65 -18.26
CA PRO A 832 -22.84 -7.30 -17.72
C PRO A 832 -24.13 -7.09 -16.91
N VAL A 833 -24.01 -6.44 -15.75
CA VAL A 833 -25.12 -6.09 -14.85
C VAL A 833 -25.36 -4.59 -14.81
N GLU A 834 -26.63 -4.19 -14.77
CA GLU A 834 -27.00 -2.79 -14.56
C GLU A 834 -26.89 -2.43 -13.07
N MET A 835 -26.02 -1.47 -12.76
CA MET A 835 -25.88 -0.91 -11.41
C MET A 835 -26.26 0.56 -11.40
N THR A 836 -27.08 0.99 -10.43
CA THR A 836 -27.47 2.40 -10.24
C THR A 836 -27.06 2.88 -8.85
N ALA A 837 -26.12 3.81 -8.79
CA ALA A 837 -25.61 4.43 -7.57
C ALA A 837 -25.04 5.83 -7.86
N ASN A 838 -24.91 6.67 -6.82
CA ASN A 838 -24.21 7.97 -6.92
C ASN A 838 -24.70 8.89 -8.05
N GLY A 839 -25.97 8.78 -8.44
CA GLY A 839 -26.60 9.55 -9.52
C GLY A 839 -26.26 9.09 -10.95
N LYS A 840 -25.58 7.95 -11.10
CA LYS A 840 -25.19 7.34 -12.38
C LYS A 840 -25.79 5.92 -12.47
N THR A 841 -26.08 5.49 -13.69
CA THR A 841 -26.39 4.08 -14.01
C THR A 841 -25.30 3.59 -14.95
N ILE A 842 -24.69 2.45 -14.64
CA ILE A 842 -23.62 1.82 -15.41
C ILE A 842 -23.99 0.40 -15.81
N GLN A 843 -23.39 -0.08 -16.88
CA GLN A 843 -23.27 -1.51 -17.15
C GLN A 843 -21.88 -1.94 -16.65
N TRP A 844 -21.84 -2.83 -15.66
CA TRP A 844 -20.61 -3.33 -15.06
C TRP A 844 -20.46 -4.81 -15.39
N THR A 845 -19.33 -5.23 -15.95
CA THR A 845 -19.01 -6.64 -16.17
C THR A 845 -18.28 -7.17 -14.93
N PRO A 846 -18.90 -8.03 -14.10
CA PRO A 846 -18.26 -8.54 -12.90
C PRO A 846 -17.29 -9.67 -13.23
N GLU A 847 -16.24 -9.79 -12.42
CA GLU A 847 -15.48 -11.01 -12.29
C GLU A 847 -16.30 -12.06 -11.51
N MET A 848 -16.43 -13.25 -12.10
CA MET A 848 -17.24 -14.36 -11.60
C MET A 848 -16.38 -15.50 -11.05
N PHE A 849 -15.20 -15.71 -11.63
CA PHE A 849 -14.23 -16.69 -11.16
C PHE A 849 -12.80 -16.13 -11.26
N ILE A 850 -11.95 -16.48 -10.29
CA ILE A 850 -10.53 -16.17 -10.27
C ILE A 850 -9.74 -17.40 -9.83
N GLU A 851 -8.69 -17.74 -10.57
CA GLU A 851 -7.69 -18.73 -10.18
C GLU A 851 -6.37 -18.04 -9.83
N LEU A 852 -5.75 -18.46 -8.72
CA LEU A 852 -4.46 -18.00 -8.24
C LEU A 852 -3.55 -19.20 -7.91
N GLN A 853 -2.23 -19.03 -8.01
CA GLN A 853 -1.24 -20.08 -7.71
C GLN A 853 -0.04 -19.53 -6.92
N ASN A 854 0.53 -20.33 -6.01
CA ASN A 854 1.78 -19.99 -5.32
C ASN A 854 3.01 -20.71 -5.93
N LYS A 855 4.22 -20.36 -5.47
CA LYS A 855 5.48 -21.00 -5.94
C LYS A 855 5.61 -22.50 -5.61
N SER A 856 4.77 -23.03 -4.74
CA SER A 856 4.69 -24.47 -4.42
C SER A 856 3.77 -25.25 -5.37
N GLY A 857 2.99 -24.56 -6.20
CA GLY A 857 1.98 -25.14 -7.08
C GLY A 857 0.60 -25.31 -6.43
N ASP A 858 0.37 -24.84 -5.20
CA ASP A 858 -0.97 -24.81 -4.61
C ASP A 858 -1.85 -23.83 -5.39
N THR A 859 -3.07 -24.25 -5.72
CA THR A 859 -4.07 -23.43 -6.42
C THR A 859 -5.17 -22.95 -5.48
N VAL A 860 -5.55 -21.69 -5.64
CA VAL A 860 -6.72 -21.09 -4.97
C VAL A 860 -7.72 -20.65 -6.02
N THR A 861 -8.96 -21.13 -5.92
CA THR A 861 -10.06 -20.67 -6.75
C THR A 861 -11.04 -19.84 -5.92
N VAL A 862 -11.49 -18.72 -6.49
CA VAL A 862 -12.50 -17.83 -5.90
C VAL A 862 -13.66 -17.69 -6.88
N GLU A 863 -14.88 -17.96 -6.42
CA GLU A 863 -16.07 -18.07 -7.27
C GLU A 863 -17.22 -17.24 -6.68
N ARG A 864 -17.81 -16.32 -7.45
CA ARG A 864 -19.01 -15.56 -7.07
C ARG A 864 -20.24 -16.45 -7.17
N LEU A 865 -21.12 -16.45 -6.16
CA LEU A 865 -22.24 -17.39 -6.14
C LEU A 865 -23.39 -17.05 -7.11
N SER A 866 -23.48 -15.80 -7.60
CA SER A 866 -24.49 -15.41 -8.59
C SER A 866 -24.05 -14.21 -9.42
N ASN A 867 -24.46 -14.20 -10.68
CA ASN A 867 -24.35 -13.05 -11.58
C ASN A 867 -25.57 -12.12 -11.45
N ASP A 868 -26.68 -12.57 -10.84
CA ASP A 868 -27.93 -11.80 -10.80
C ASP A 868 -27.93 -10.75 -9.68
N TYR A 869 -27.31 -9.61 -10.00
CA TYR A 869 -27.26 -8.42 -9.15
C TYR A 869 -28.65 -7.88 -8.76
N GLN A 870 -29.69 -8.13 -9.57
CA GLN A 870 -31.02 -7.52 -9.37
C GLN A 870 -31.94 -8.37 -8.49
N ASN A 871 -31.89 -9.71 -8.60
CA ASN A 871 -32.80 -10.62 -7.87
C ASN A 871 -32.09 -11.47 -6.81
N ASP A 872 -30.75 -11.59 -6.86
CA ASP A 872 -29.96 -12.48 -5.99
C ASP A 872 -28.71 -11.78 -5.43
N ILE A 873 -28.89 -10.53 -4.98
CA ILE A 873 -27.82 -9.65 -4.49
C ILE A 873 -27.01 -10.24 -3.33
N ASP A 874 -27.59 -11.13 -2.52
CA ASP A 874 -26.90 -11.79 -1.41
C ASP A 874 -25.87 -12.82 -1.92
N ASN A 875 -26.16 -13.54 -3.01
CA ASN A 875 -25.19 -14.45 -3.65
C ASN A 875 -24.23 -13.70 -4.59
N TYR A 876 -24.67 -12.58 -5.20
CA TYR A 876 -23.75 -11.68 -5.90
C TYR A 876 -22.68 -11.13 -4.94
N ARG A 877 -23.09 -10.80 -3.70
CA ARG A 877 -22.21 -10.39 -2.59
C ARG A 877 -21.70 -11.56 -1.75
N SER A 878 -21.54 -12.74 -2.36
CA SER A 878 -21.01 -13.94 -1.73
C SER A 878 -20.03 -14.66 -2.65
N ARG A 879 -19.07 -15.36 -2.04
CA ARG A 879 -18.07 -16.17 -2.74
C ARG A 879 -17.79 -17.48 -2.03
N ILE A 880 -17.33 -18.47 -2.78
CA ILE A 880 -16.59 -19.61 -2.24
C ILE A 880 -15.10 -19.39 -2.54
N ILE A 881 -14.23 -19.75 -1.59
CA ILE A 881 -12.79 -19.91 -1.83
C ILE A 881 -12.43 -21.38 -1.59
N ARG A 882 -11.70 -21.98 -2.52
CA ARG A 882 -11.12 -23.32 -2.39
C ARG A 882 -9.60 -23.21 -2.45
N LEU A 883 -8.90 -24.06 -1.68
CA LEU A 883 -7.45 -24.27 -1.77
C LEU A 883 -7.21 -25.74 -2.10
N ASN A 884 -6.62 -26.04 -3.26
CA ASN A 884 -6.48 -27.39 -3.82
C ASN A 884 -7.82 -28.15 -3.74
N ASP A 885 -8.84 -27.60 -4.43
CA ASP A 885 -10.28 -28.00 -4.41
C ASP A 885 -11.01 -27.99 -3.06
N ARG A 886 -10.31 -27.94 -1.93
CA ARG A 886 -10.90 -27.94 -0.60
C ARG A 886 -11.49 -26.57 -0.25
N VAL A 887 -12.80 -26.50 -0.05
CA VAL A 887 -13.49 -25.27 0.41
C VAL A 887 -12.91 -24.80 1.74
N VAL A 888 -12.37 -23.57 1.75
CA VAL A 888 -11.83 -22.88 2.92
C VAL A 888 -12.63 -21.64 3.32
N LEU A 889 -13.43 -21.06 2.42
CA LEU A 889 -14.42 -20.01 2.72
C LEU A 889 -15.71 -20.26 1.94
N ASN A 890 -16.86 -20.00 2.54
CA ASN A 890 -18.18 -20.06 1.90
C ASN A 890 -19.09 -18.98 2.51
N GLY A 891 -19.34 -17.92 1.73
CA GLY A 891 -20.02 -16.72 2.21
C GLY A 891 -19.30 -16.05 3.38
N ASP A 892 -20.05 -15.65 4.41
CA ASP A 892 -19.50 -14.98 5.60
C ASP A 892 -18.67 -15.89 6.56
N ASN A 893 -18.39 -17.14 6.18
CA ASN A 893 -17.82 -18.17 7.08
C ASN A 893 -16.58 -18.82 6.46
N TYR A 894 -15.55 -19.11 7.27
CA TYR A 894 -14.33 -19.74 6.77
C TYR A 894 -13.59 -20.63 7.78
N LEU A 895 -12.76 -21.54 7.26
CA LEU A 895 -11.69 -22.22 7.96
C LEU A 895 -10.40 -22.11 7.09
N ILE A 896 -9.73 -20.97 7.17
CA ILE A 896 -8.57 -20.63 6.34
C ILE A 896 -7.29 -21.19 6.98
N PRO A 897 -6.47 -21.98 6.26
CA PRO A 897 -5.15 -22.35 6.72
C PRO A 897 -4.22 -21.13 6.69
N TRP A 898 -3.50 -20.89 7.78
CA TRP A 898 -2.47 -19.86 7.84
C TRP A 898 -1.13 -20.54 8.14
N ASN A 899 -0.37 -20.78 7.08
CA ASN A 899 0.84 -21.59 7.10
C ASN A 899 2.11 -20.74 7.20
N TRP A 900 2.01 -19.51 7.67
CA TRP A 900 3.10 -18.53 7.70
C TRP A 900 3.23 -17.90 9.10
N ASP A 901 4.45 -17.68 9.57
CA ASP A 901 4.68 -16.77 10.70
C ASP A 901 4.56 -15.31 10.25
N ALA A 902 4.68 -14.35 11.17
CA ALA A 902 4.52 -12.94 10.84
C ALA A 902 5.57 -12.40 9.85
N ASP A 903 6.64 -13.13 9.55
CA ASP A 903 7.68 -12.82 8.55
C ASP A 903 7.48 -13.60 7.23
N GLY A 904 6.32 -14.24 7.03
CA GLY A 904 6.03 -15.02 5.82
C GLY A 904 6.78 -16.35 5.74
N LYS A 905 7.43 -16.79 6.83
CA LYS A 905 8.21 -18.04 6.83
C LYS A 905 7.26 -19.23 7.08
N PRO A 906 7.40 -20.34 6.33
CA PRO A 906 6.51 -21.50 6.50
C PRO A 906 6.47 -22.07 7.93
N LEU A 907 5.27 -22.08 8.51
CA LEU A 907 4.95 -22.85 9.70
C LEU A 907 4.93 -24.35 9.34
N THR A 908 5.35 -25.19 10.28
CA THR A 908 5.43 -26.64 10.09
C THR A 908 5.01 -27.37 11.36
N GLY A 909 4.38 -28.54 11.19
CA GLY A 909 4.09 -29.47 12.28
C GLY A 909 3.09 -28.93 13.30
N ASP A 910 3.49 -28.88 14.57
CA ASP A 910 2.62 -28.47 15.67
C ASP A 910 2.31 -26.96 15.70
N LYS A 911 2.98 -26.16 14.87
CA LYS A 911 2.70 -24.73 14.66
C LYS A 911 1.71 -24.44 13.54
N GLU A 912 1.40 -25.40 12.67
CA GLU A 912 0.39 -25.22 11.61
C GLU A 912 -0.97 -24.91 12.23
N LYS A 913 -1.68 -23.91 11.70
CA LYS A 913 -2.94 -23.42 12.25
C LYS A 913 -3.99 -23.08 11.20
N LEU A 914 -5.26 -23.14 11.60
CA LEU A 914 -6.40 -22.71 10.80
C LEU A 914 -7.18 -21.63 11.57
N TYR A 915 -7.44 -20.47 10.96
CA TYR A 915 -8.36 -19.50 11.54
C TYR A 915 -9.80 -19.84 11.18
N HIS A 916 -10.70 -19.74 12.16
CA HIS A 916 -12.13 -19.89 11.95
C HIS A 916 -12.87 -18.60 12.30
N TRP A 917 -13.77 -18.22 11.39
CA TRP A 917 -14.72 -17.13 11.56
C TRP A 917 -16.11 -17.57 11.10
N ASN A 918 -17.13 -17.07 11.79
CA ASN A 918 -18.53 -17.25 11.43
C ASN A 918 -19.32 -16.02 11.89
N LYS A 919 -19.79 -15.22 10.93
CA LYS A 919 -20.51 -13.96 11.18
C LYS A 919 -21.89 -14.15 11.84
N LYS A 920 -22.51 -15.33 11.68
CA LYS A 920 -23.86 -15.64 12.19
C LYS A 920 -23.84 -16.58 13.41
N GLY A 921 -22.68 -17.13 13.74
CA GLY A 921 -22.48 -18.13 14.79
C GLY A 921 -23.11 -19.49 14.48
N GLY A 922 -23.22 -20.34 15.49
CA GLY A 922 -23.89 -21.64 15.39
C GLY A 922 -22.92 -22.78 15.09
N THR A 923 -23.19 -23.56 14.03
CA THR A 923 -22.46 -24.79 13.71
C THR A 923 -22.02 -24.83 12.26
N THR A 924 -20.76 -25.21 12.00
CA THR A 924 -20.21 -25.46 10.66
C THR A 924 -19.38 -26.75 10.62
N THR A 925 -19.20 -27.35 9.45
CA THR A 925 -18.34 -28.53 9.25
C THR A 925 -17.40 -28.28 8.08
N TRP A 926 -16.12 -28.63 8.26
CA TRP A 926 -15.05 -28.35 7.30
C TRP A 926 -14.15 -29.57 7.11
N THR A 927 -13.66 -29.77 5.88
CA THR A 927 -12.56 -30.70 5.60
C THR A 927 -11.23 -30.05 5.99
N LEU A 928 -10.38 -30.77 6.72
CA LEU A 928 -9.05 -30.32 7.11
C LEU A 928 -8.04 -30.42 5.95
N PRO A 929 -6.89 -29.72 5.99
CA PRO A 929 -5.81 -29.92 5.01
C PRO A 929 -5.32 -31.37 4.99
N ASP A 930 -4.83 -31.84 3.84
CA ASP A 930 -4.32 -33.20 3.73
C ASP A 930 -3.08 -33.47 4.59
N THR A 931 -2.32 -32.45 4.98
CA THR A 931 -1.21 -32.59 5.95
C THR A 931 -1.68 -32.91 7.37
N TRP A 932 -2.94 -32.59 7.73
CA TRP A 932 -3.48 -32.72 9.09
C TRP A 932 -3.94 -34.15 9.39
N LYS A 933 -2.99 -35.09 9.44
CA LYS A 933 -3.23 -36.52 9.74
C LYS A 933 -3.44 -36.78 11.24
N THR A 934 -4.32 -36.02 11.88
CA THR A 934 -4.71 -36.15 13.30
C THR A 934 -6.14 -36.72 13.47
N ASN A 935 -6.41 -37.31 14.63
CA ASN A 935 -7.75 -37.76 15.05
C ASN A 935 -8.49 -36.74 15.94
N GLN A 936 -7.82 -35.65 16.34
CA GLN A 936 -8.37 -34.59 17.18
C GLN A 936 -7.66 -33.26 16.90
N VAL A 937 -8.39 -32.16 16.93
CA VAL A 937 -7.85 -30.79 16.85
C VAL A 937 -8.22 -30.00 18.10
N VAL A 938 -7.40 -29.01 18.47
CA VAL A 938 -7.64 -28.16 19.63
C VAL A 938 -8.18 -26.81 19.17
N LEU A 939 -9.35 -26.43 19.68
CA LEU A 939 -10.02 -25.16 19.37
C LEU A 939 -9.74 -24.13 20.47
N TYR A 940 -9.26 -22.94 20.07
CA TYR A 940 -9.10 -21.78 20.93
C TYR A 940 -9.98 -20.63 20.45
N GLN A 941 -10.65 -19.96 21.39
CA GLN A 941 -11.17 -18.61 21.19
C GLN A 941 -9.99 -17.63 21.32
N LEU A 942 -9.86 -16.69 20.40
CA LEU A 942 -8.88 -15.61 20.52
C LEU A 942 -9.46 -14.45 21.31
N THR A 943 -8.62 -13.83 22.15
CA THR A 943 -8.99 -12.71 23.01
C THR A 943 -7.81 -11.76 23.18
N GLU A 944 -8.09 -10.58 23.73
CA GLU A 944 -7.09 -9.58 24.15
C GLU A 944 -6.05 -10.11 25.16
N THR A 945 -6.35 -11.22 25.82
CA THR A 945 -5.44 -11.94 26.75
C THR A 945 -4.85 -13.22 26.15
N GLY A 946 -5.06 -13.47 24.86
CA GLY A 946 -4.50 -14.59 24.10
C GLY A 946 -5.48 -15.73 23.84
N ARG A 947 -4.92 -16.86 23.38
CA ARG A 947 -5.60 -18.15 23.19
C ARG A 947 -6.29 -18.65 24.47
N LYS A 948 -7.62 -18.71 24.44
CA LYS A 948 -8.46 -19.34 25.47
C LYS A 948 -8.98 -20.69 24.96
N LEU A 949 -8.60 -21.79 25.61
CA LEU A 949 -9.04 -23.14 25.23
C LEU A 949 -10.58 -23.26 25.30
N VAL A 950 -11.19 -23.79 24.24
CA VAL A 950 -12.63 -24.03 24.14
C VAL A 950 -12.94 -25.52 24.25
N ASP A 951 -12.39 -26.33 23.35
CA ASP A 951 -12.63 -27.78 23.31
C ASP A 951 -11.52 -28.51 22.52
N LYS A 952 -11.49 -29.85 22.60
CA LYS A 952 -10.64 -30.73 21.79
C LYS A 952 -11.52 -31.60 20.88
N ILE A 953 -11.76 -31.11 19.67
CA ILE A 953 -12.80 -31.59 18.77
C ILE A 953 -12.30 -32.81 17.97
N PRO A 954 -13.03 -33.93 17.96
CA PRO A 954 -12.63 -35.12 17.22
C PRO A 954 -12.69 -34.88 15.70
N VAL A 955 -11.71 -35.44 14.98
CA VAL A 955 -11.69 -35.45 13.51
C VAL A 955 -12.34 -36.74 13.03
N VAL A 956 -13.35 -36.62 12.18
CA VAL A 956 -14.12 -37.76 11.63
C VAL A 956 -14.05 -37.69 10.11
N ASN A 957 -13.53 -38.74 9.48
CA ASN A 957 -13.36 -38.81 8.01
C ASN A 957 -12.59 -37.61 7.41
N GLY A 958 -11.62 -37.07 8.12
CA GLY A 958 -10.86 -35.87 7.71
C GLY A 958 -11.59 -34.54 7.90
N GLN A 959 -12.78 -34.55 8.53
CA GLN A 959 -13.58 -33.35 8.78
C GLN A 959 -13.64 -33.01 10.27
N VAL A 960 -13.84 -31.72 10.55
CA VAL A 960 -14.11 -31.18 11.89
C VAL A 960 -15.48 -30.48 11.88
N THR A 961 -16.31 -30.73 12.89
CA THR A 961 -17.57 -30.00 13.11
C THR A 961 -17.42 -29.05 14.29
N LEU A 962 -17.46 -27.75 14.01
CA LEU A 962 -17.34 -26.68 14.99
C LEU A 962 -18.75 -26.29 15.44
N GLN A 963 -19.10 -26.60 16.70
CA GLN A 963 -20.45 -26.40 17.26
C GLN A 963 -20.48 -25.24 18.26
N ASN A 964 -21.63 -24.58 18.36
CA ASN A 964 -21.90 -23.49 19.31
C ASN A 964 -20.88 -22.33 19.23
N ILE A 965 -20.34 -22.09 18.04
CA ILE A 965 -19.45 -20.98 17.72
C ILE A 965 -20.20 -19.66 17.92
N SER A 966 -19.59 -18.72 18.64
CA SER A 966 -20.15 -17.37 18.83
C SER A 966 -20.06 -16.57 17.53
N ALA A 967 -21.11 -15.82 17.21
CA ALA A 967 -21.12 -14.92 16.07
C ALA A 967 -20.01 -13.87 16.20
N GLU A 968 -19.39 -13.53 15.07
CA GLU A 968 -18.41 -12.43 14.95
C GLU A 968 -17.25 -12.53 15.97
N THR A 969 -16.87 -13.76 16.32
CA THR A 969 -15.84 -14.07 17.32
C THR A 969 -14.67 -14.81 16.65
N PRO A 970 -13.41 -14.41 16.87
CA PRO A 970 -12.26 -15.07 16.27
C PRO A 970 -11.87 -16.37 17.00
N TYR A 971 -11.53 -17.40 16.22
CA TYR A 971 -11.03 -18.68 16.72
C TYR A 971 -9.82 -19.15 15.91
N VAL A 972 -8.97 -19.97 16.55
CA VAL A 972 -7.87 -20.68 15.89
C VAL A 972 -7.88 -22.17 16.27
N LEU A 973 -7.59 -23.02 15.29
CA LEU A 973 -7.43 -24.46 15.44
C LEU A 973 -5.96 -24.85 15.31
N TYR A 974 -5.54 -25.84 16.08
CA TYR A 974 -4.21 -26.45 16.03
C TYR A 974 -4.30 -27.99 16.06
N GLN A 975 -3.27 -28.67 15.52
CA GLN A 975 -3.14 -30.13 15.59
C GLN A 975 -2.86 -30.65 17.01
N SER A 976 -2.33 -29.80 17.90
CA SER A 976 -1.96 -30.13 19.28
C SER A 976 -2.22 -28.95 20.23
N GLU A 977 -2.14 -29.19 21.53
CA GLU A 977 -2.35 -28.16 22.56
C GLU A 977 -1.13 -27.21 22.64
N GLN A 978 -1.37 -25.94 22.30
CA GLN A 978 -0.38 -24.88 22.30
C GLN A 978 -0.08 -24.34 23.71
N PRO A 979 1.15 -23.88 23.98
CA PRO A 979 1.48 -23.17 25.22
C PRO A 979 0.75 -21.83 25.33
N GLU A 980 0.62 -21.33 26.57
CA GLU A 980 0.17 -19.96 26.85
C GLU A 980 1.10 -18.93 26.19
N GLN A 981 0.54 -17.96 25.47
CA GLN A 981 1.29 -16.80 24.96
C GLN A 981 1.70 -15.91 26.13
N LYS A 982 2.98 -15.58 26.22
CA LYS A 982 3.51 -14.71 27.28
C LYS A 982 3.90 -13.37 26.68
N VAL A 983 3.39 -12.30 27.28
CA VAL A 983 3.78 -10.92 26.98
C VAL A 983 4.16 -10.23 28.29
N SER A 984 5.13 -9.33 28.21
CA SER A 984 5.51 -8.45 29.31
C SER A 984 4.87 -7.08 29.08
N TRP A 985 3.84 -6.74 29.87
CA TRP A 985 3.14 -5.46 29.72
C TRP A 985 3.95 -4.27 30.26
N SER A 986 3.97 -3.18 29.50
CA SER A 986 4.56 -1.87 29.82
C SER A 986 6.08 -1.86 30.03
N GLU A 987 6.81 -2.67 29.27
CA GLU A 987 8.28 -2.80 29.33
C GLU A 987 9.04 -1.51 29.05
N GLY A 988 9.62 -0.93 30.10
CA GLY A 988 10.37 0.32 30.07
C GLY A 988 9.64 1.47 30.75
N MET A 989 8.32 1.38 30.90
CA MET A 989 7.45 2.44 31.46
C MET A 989 7.51 2.56 33.00
N HIS A 990 8.58 2.04 33.63
CA HIS A 990 8.81 2.00 35.08
C HIS A 990 7.73 1.30 35.93
N ILE A 991 6.74 0.64 35.32
CA ILE A 991 5.61 -0.03 35.99
C ILE A 991 5.09 -1.17 35.11
N HIS A 992 4.57 -2.25 35.71
CA HIS A 992 3.92 -3.35 35.01
C HIS A 992 2.45 -3.05 34.76
N ASP A 993 2.02 -3.29 33.51
CA ASP A 993 0.63 -3.15 33.04
C ASP A 993 -0.02 -1.80 33.37
N SER A 994 0.62 -0.73 32.89
CA SER A 994 0.16 0.65 33.05
C SER A 994 -1.23 0.93 32.45
N GLY A 995 -1.63 0.16 31.44
CA GLY A 995 -2.93 0.24 30.75
C GLY A 995 -3.96 -0.81 31.19
N PHE A 996 -3.65 -1.63 32.21
CA PHE A 996 -4.53 -2.70 32.71
C PHE A 996 -4.92 -3.78 31.67
N ASN A 997 -4.13 -3.92 30.60
CA ASN A 997 -4.34 -4.81 29.45
C ASN A 997 -4.28 -6.30 29.81
N SER A 998 -3.60 -6.66 30.91
CA SER A 998 -3.57 -8.05 31.41
C SER A 998 -4.94 -8.54 31.89
N GLN A 999 -5.89 -7.62 32.12
CA GLN A 999 -7.18 -7.84 32.77
C GLN A 999 -7.05 -8.46 34.18
N LYS A 1000 -5.87 -8.34 34.82
CA LYS A 1000 -5.53 -8.82 36.16
C LYS A 1000 -5.00 -7.69 37.04
N LEU A 1001 -5.11 -7.87 38.35
CA LEU A 1001 -4.56 -6.95 39.37
C LEU A 1001 -3.58 -7.67 40.31
N ASP A 1002 -3.02 -8.79 39.89
CA ASP A 1002 -1.99 -9.57 40.61
C ASP A 1002 -0.67 -8.81 40.77
N HIS A 1003 -0.32 -7.94 39.81
CA HIS A 1003 0.78 -6.98 39.92
C HIS A 1003 0.51 -5.83 40.92
N TRP A 1004 -0.71 -5.68 41.46
CA TRP A 1004 -1.10 -4.54 42.29
C TRP A 1004 -1.46 -4.98 43.72
N ASN A 1005 -0.74 -4.46 44.72
CA ASN A 1005 -1.11 -4.64 46.13
C ASN A 1005 -2.34 -3.78 46.44
N ILE A 1006 -3.49 -4.43 46.74
CA ILE A 1006 -4.76 -3.76 47.05
C ILE A 1006 -4.98 -3.74 48.57
N GLN A 1007 -5.22 -2.57 49.13
CA GLN A 1007 -5.59 -2.35 50.54
C GLN A 1007 -6.94 -1.66 50.64
N GLY A 1008 -7.70 -1.92 51.70
CA GLY A 1008 -9.07 -1.40 51.88
C GLY A 1008 -10.14 -2.36 51.35
N ASP A 1009 -11.15 -1.84 50.65
CA ASP A 1009 -12.26 -2.61 50.11
C ASP A 1009 -11.90 -3.29 48.77
N ALA A 1010 -10.99 -4.28 48.82
CA ALA A 1010 -10.46 -4.92 47.62
C ALA A 1010 -11.53 -5.53 46.68
N SER A 1011 -12.66 -6.01 47.22
CA SER A 1011 -13.81 -6.50 46.41
C SER A 1011 -14.60 -5.41 45.69
N LYS A 1012 -14.19 -4.14 45.83
CA LYS A 1012 -14.69 -2.98 45.09
C LYS A 1012 -13.68 -2.41 44.10
N VAL A 1013 -12.54 -3.07 43.91
CA VAL A 1013 -11.52 -2.71 42.92
C VAL A 1013 -11.55 -3.74 41.80
N SER A 1014 -11.68 -3.28 40.55
CA SER A 1014 -11.76 -4.15 39.38
C SER A 1014 -11.25 -3.45 38.12
N ILE A 1015 -10.91 -4.23 37.08
CA ILE A 1015 -10.73 -3.71 35.73
C ILE A 1015 -12.07 -3.79 35.00
N VAL A 1016 -12.42 -2.74 34.26
CA VAL A 1016 -13.62 -2.64 33.42
C VAL A 1016 -13.24 -2.09 32.05
N LYS A 1017 -14.09 -2.28 31.04
CA LYS A 1017 -13.93 -1.65 29.72
C LYS A 1017 -14.74 -0.37 29.59
N SER A 1018 -14.20 0.60 28.86
CA SER A 1018 -14.92 1.78 28.33
C SER A 1018 -15.94 1.39 27.25
N VAL A 1019 -16.70 2.36 26.74
CA VAL A 1019 -17.53 2.15 25.53
C VAL A 1019 -16.68 1.75 24.31
N SER A 1020 -15.45 2.24 24.22
CA SER A 1020 -14.45 1.91 23.20
C SER A 1020 -13.69 0.59 23.42
N SER A 1021 -14.13 -0.24 24.37
CA SER A 1021 -13.49 -1.52 24.73
C SER A 1021 -12.07 -1.41 25.33
N ASN A 1022 -11.69 -0.24 25.86
CA ASN A 1022 -10.38 0.03 26.47
C ASN A 1022 -10.41 -0.22 28.00
N GLU A 1023 -9.43 -0.91 28.54
CA GLU A 1023 -9.31 -1.28 29.96
C GLU A 1023 -9.07 -0.09 30.89
N MET A 1024 -9.76 -0.09 32.03
CA MET A 1024 -9.67 0.97 33.05
C MET A 1024 -9.81 0.37 34.45
N LEU A 1025 -8.99 0.85 35.39
CA LEU A 1025 -9.14 0.55 36.82
C LEU A 1025 -10.36 1.30 37.40
N LYS A 1026 -11.29 0.56 38.00
CA LYS A 1026 -12.49 1.09 38.67
C LYS A 1026 -12.44 0.85 40.18
N PHE A 1027 -12.75 1.90 40.93
CA PHE A 1027 -13.12 1.82 42.35
C PHE A 1027 -14.65 1.99 42.44
N ASP A 1028 -15.37 0.94 42.79
CA ASP A 1028 -16.84 0.90 42.75
C ASP A 1028 -17.46 1.06 44.14
N ASN A 1029 -17.80 2.30 44.51
CA ASN A 1029 -18.50 2.61 45.76
C ASN A 1029 -17.80 2.00 46.99
N VAL A 1030 -16.51 2.33 47.15
CA VAL A 1030 -15.70 1.98 48.32
C VAL A 1030 -16.24 2.64 49.59
N THR A 1031 -16.15 1.95 50.72
CA THR A 1031 -16.66 2.38 52.04
C THR A 1031 -15.56 2.67 53.05
N LYS A 1032 -14.30 2.37 52.69
CA LYS A 1032 -13.08 2.63 53.45
C LYS A 1032 -12.03 3.24 52.53
N ASP A 1033 -11.03 3.89 53.11
CA ASP A 1033 -9.80 4.27 52.40
C ASP A 1033 -9.23 3.02 51.69
N THR A 1034 -9.20 3.08 50.36
CA THR A 1034 -8.89 1.93 49.50
C THR A 1034 -7.86 2.37 48.47
N ALA A 1035 -6.77 1.61 48.35
CA ALA A 1035 -5.63 1.95 47.53
C ALA A 1035 -5.13 0.74 46.75
N VAL A 1036 -4.72 0.97 45.50
CA VAL A 1036 -3.82 0.06 44.78
C VAL A 1036 -2.41 0.61 44.87
N THR A 1037 -1.40 -0.24 44.89
CA THR A 1037 0.02 0.19 44.93
C THR A 1037 0.89 -0.82 44.20
N GLN A 1038 1.83 -0.30 43.41
CA GLN A 1038 2.89 -1.06 42.75
C GLN A 1038 4.24 -0.35 42.97
N GLN A 1039 5.33 -1.12 42.96
CA GLN A 1039 6.69 -0.60 43.03
C GLN A 1039 7.11 -0.06 41.67
N LEU A 1040 7.56 1.20 41.61
CA LEU A 1040 8.19 1.75 40.40
C LEU A 1040 9.60 1.14 40.21
N THR A 1041 9.93 0.76 38.98
CA THR A 1041 11.16 0.03 38.62
C THR A 1041 12.10 0.87 37.75
N ASN A 1042 13.39 0.51 37.75
CA ASN A 1042 14.41 1.05 36.83
C ASN A 1042 14.51 2.59 36.80
N LEU A 1043 14.26 3.26 37.93
CA LEU A 1043 14.44 4.71 38.08
C LEU A 1043 15.92 5.05 38.35
N GLU A 1044 16.45 6.06 37.68
CA GLU A 1044 17.81 6.55 37.90
C GLU A 1044 17.93 7.40 39.18
N PRO A 1045 18.85 7.06 40.10
CA PRO A 1045 19.06 7.84 41.31
C PRO A 1045 19.45 9.29 41.04
N GLY A 1046 18.74 10.23 41.65
CA GLY A 1046 19.04 11.67 41.54
C GLY A 1046 18.45 12.38 40.32
N LYS A 1047 17.75 11.68 39.42
CA LYS A 1047 16.98 12.32 38.34
C LYS A 1047 15.60 12.79 38.82
N THR A 1048 15.09 13.84 38.18
CA THR A 1048 13.73 14.34 38.39
C THR A 1048 12.77 13.61 37.45
N TYR A 1049 11.71 13.04 38.00
CA TYR A 1049 10.65 12.35 37.25
C TYR A 1049 9.32 13.09 37.36
N ALA A 1050 8.53 13.02 36.29
CA ALA A 1050 7.10 13.32 36.32
C ALA A 1050 6.32 12.00 36.24
N LEU A 1051 5.23 11.89 37.02
CA LEU A 1051 4.29 10.78 36.95
C LEU A 1051 2.88 11.35 36.86
N TYR A 1052 2.10 10.86 35.90
CA TYR A 1052 0.69 11.20 35.73
C TYR A 1052 -0.13 9.92 35.58
N VAL A 1053 -1.45 10.06 35.77
CA VAL A 1053 -2.43 9.00 35.56
C VAL A 1053 -3.75 9.66 35.14
N GLY A 1054 -4.43 9.11 34.14
CA GLY A 1054 -5.75 9.56 33.74
C GLY A 1054 -6.79 9.21 34.82
N ILE A 1055 -7.52 10.19 35.35
CA ILE A 1055 -8.54 9.98 36.37
C ILE A 1055 -9.85 10.64 35.96
N ASP A 1056 -10.86 9.81 35.70
CA ASP A 1056 -12.26 10.23 35.58
C ASP A 1056 -13.01 9.91 36.89
N ASN A 1057 -12.99 10.84 37.84
CA ASN A 1057 -13.62 10.65 39.15
C ASN A 1057 -15.07 11.15 39.13
N ARG A 1058 -16.04 10.24 39.26
CA ARG A 1058 -17.46 10.57 39.35
C ARG A 1058 -17.96 10.82 40.78
N SER A 1059 -17.12 10.57 41.78
CA SER A 1059 -17.47 10.71 43.21
C SER A 1059 -17.10 12.09 43.76
N ASP A 1060 -17.85 12.55 44.78
CA ASP A 1060 -17.44 13.66 45.65
C ASP A 1060 -16.22 13.29 46.52
N ALA A 1061 -15.99 11.98 46.75
CA ALA A 1061 -14.81 11.48 47.43
C ALA A 1061 -13.55 11.75 46.58
N LYS A 1062 -12.43 12.00 47.25
CA LYS A 1062 -11.18 12.35 46.56
C LYS A 1062 -10.45 11.12 46.05
N ALA A 1063 -10.06 11.14 44.78
CA ALA A 1063 -9.05 10.24 44.24
C ALA A 1063 -7.65 10.82 44.47
N HIS A 1064 -6.68 9.98 44.84
CA HIS A 1064 -5.32 10.38 45.18
C HIS A 1064 -4.29 9.61 44.35
N ALA A 1065 -3.24 10.30 43.89
CA ALA A 1065 -2.04 9.69 43.31
C ALA A 1065 -0.84 10.04 44.22
N ILE A 1066 -0.08 9.04 44.67
CA ILE A 1066 0.95 9.20 45.69
C ILE A 1066 2.22 8.44 45.27
N VAL A 1067 3.36 9.12 45.29
CA VAL A 1067 4.69 8.52 45.13
C VAL A 1067 5.39 8.54 46.49
N SER A 1068 5.90 7.39 46.92
CA SER A 1068 6.58 7.24 48.21
C SER A 1068 7.83 6.36 48.09
N SER A 1069 8.74 6.49 49.05
CA SER A 1069 9.91 5.62 49.19
C SER A 1069 10.15 5.35 50.68
N ASN A 1070 10.36 4.08 51.05
CA ASN A 1070 10.55 3.64 52.43
C ASN A 1070 9.50 4.20 53.42
N GLY A 1071 8.24 4.25 52.99
CA GLY A 1071 7.10 4.78 53.78
C GLY A 1071 7.02 6.32 53.85
N LYS A 1072 8.01 7.06 53.34
CA LYS A 1072 7.96 8.53 53.23
C LYS A 1072 7.32 8.92 51.91
N ILE A 1073 6.25 9.72 51.95
CA ILE A 1073 5.69 10.37 50.76
C ILE A 1073 6.72 11.34 50.20
N LEU A 1074 6.99 11.21 48.89
CA LEU A 1074 7.87 12.11 48.14
C LEU A 1074 7.06 13.16 47.39
N ALA A 1075 5.94 12.75 46.79
CA ALA A 1075 4.99 13.61 46.12
C ALA A 1075 3.56 13.02 46.22
N SER A 1076 2.54 13.88 46.19
CA SER A 1076 1.14 13.46 46.17
C SER A 1076 0.26 14.51 45.49
N ASN A 1077 -0.69 14.08 44.67
CA ASN A 1077 -1.74 14.93 44.11
C ASN A 1077 -3.13 14.30 44.36
N GLN A 1078 -4.19 15.09 44.20
CA GLN A 1078 -5.57 14.66 44.46
C GLN A 1078 -6.56 15.36 43.52
N THR A 1079 -7.66 14.70 43.18
CA THR A 1079 -8.84 15.34 42.57
C THR A 1079 -10.10 15.01 43.37
N GLY A 1080 -11.03 15.96 43.45
CA GLY A 1080 -12.43 15.64 43.78
C GLY A 1080 -13.13 15.07 42.55
N GLN A 1081 -14.45 15.28 42.45
CA GLN A 1081 -15.20 14.99 41.21
C GLN A 1081 -14.56 15.70 40.01
N SER A 1082 -14.42 15.00 38.88
CA SER A 1082 -13.83 15.55 37.65
C SER A 1082 -14.78 16.57 37.00
N ILE A 1083 -14.36 17.83 36.96
CA ILE A 1083 -15.17 18.97 36.46
C ILE A 1083 -14.92 19.34 34.99
N ALA A 1084 -13.93 18.73 34.34
CA ALA A 1084 -13.55 19.01 32.96
C ALA A 1084 -13.68 17.75 32.10
N LYS A 1085 -14.40 17.86 30.98
CA LYS A 1085 -14.48 16.81 29.96
C LYS A 1085 -13.21 16.81 29.10
N ASN A 1086 -12.74 15.63 28.74
CA ASN A 1086 -11.62 15.45 27.82
C ASN A 1086 -12.09 15.67 26.37
N TYR A 1087 -11.51 16.64 25.67
CA TYR A 1087 -11.82 16.98 24.27
C TYR A 1087 -10.65 16.68 23.31
N VAL A 1088 -9.59 16.00 23.76
CA VAL A 1088 -8.47 15.63 22.89
C VAL A 1088 -8.91 14.52 21.94
N LYS A 1089 -9.20 14.85 20.68
CA LYS A 1089 -9.82 13.92 19.72
C LYS A 1089 -9.05 12.60 19.57
N ALA A 1090 -7.72 12.66 19.56
CA ALA A 1090 -6.85 11.49 19.43
C ALA A 1090 -6.58 10.72 20.74
N ASP A 1091 -7.12 11.18 21.87
CA ASP A 1091 -6.98 10.45 23.13
C ASP A 1091 -8.05 9.36 23.27
N ALA A 1092 -7.66 8.23 23.88
CA ALA A 1092 -8.50 7.04 23.97
C ALA A 1092 -9.68 7.18 24.96
N HIS A 1093 -9.68 8.18 25.84
CA HIS A 1093 -10.73 8.43 26.85
C HIS A 1093 -11.34 9.83 26.70
N ASN A 1094 -11.50 10.29 25.45
CA ASN A 1094 -12.17 11.54 25.13
C ASN A 1094 -13.71 11.43 25.32
N THR A 1095 -14.41 12.57 25.43
CA THR A 1095 -15.85 12.62 25.75
C THR A 1095 -16.80 12.29 24.58
N SER A 1096 -16.33 11.77 23.44
CA SER A 1096 -17.25 11.34 22.38
C SER A 1096 -18.08 10.12 22.82
N ARG A 1097 -19.29 9.96 22.27
CA ARG A 1097 -20.16 8.81 22.58
C ARG A 1097 -19.56 7.44 22.24
N ASN A 1098 -18.55 7.40 21.37
CA ASN A 1098 -17.86 6.18 20.99
C ASN A 1098 -16.67 5.89 21.92
N SER A 1099 -16.25 6.90 22.70
CA SER A 1099 -15.02 6.92 23.49
C SER A 1099 -15.27 7.09 24.99
N GLU A 1100 -16.50 7.39 25.41
CA GLU A 1100 -16.86 7.74 26.78
C GLU A 1100 -16.62 6.59 27.78
N THR A 1101 -16.25 6.97 29.00
CA THR A 1101 -15.91 6.06 30.11
C THR A 1101 -17.02 5.05 30.40
N PHE A 1102 -18.28 5.51 30.40
CA PHE A 1102 -19.47 4.67 30.54
C PHE A 1102 -20.62 5.19 29.66
N LYS A 1103 -21.44 4.28 29.12
CA LYS A 1103 -22.51 4.64 28.19
C LYS A 1103 -23.57 5.54 28.83
N ASN A 1104 -23.79 6.72 28.25
CA ASN A 1104 -24.63 7.81 28.78
C ASN A 1104 -24.19 8.37 30.15
N GLY A 1105 -22.90 8.23 30.52
CA GLY A 1105 -22.35 8.65 31.81
C GLY A 1105 -21.14 9.54 31.67
#